data_AF-K9Q430-F1
#
_entry.id   AF-K9Q430-F1
#
_cell.length_a   1.000
_cell.length_b   1.000
_cell.length_c   1.000
_cell.angle_alpha   90.00
_cell.angle_beta   90.00
_cell.angle_gamma   90.00
#
_symmetry.space_group_name_H-M   'P 1'
#
loop_
_entity.id
_entity.type
_entity.pdbx_description
1 polymer ?
#
loop_
_entity_poly.entity_id
_entity_poly.type
_entity_poly.pdbx_seq_one_letter_code
_entity_poly.pdbx_strand_id
1 'polypeptide(L)'
;MSTDHRHNPEIQAYLDLNKEIEETIESDLFSESNTGYFNGANFALTTLLTYAPGFLRLSTIQSYAAYYAIMFAGEFISAMLERYGEDEIAGYFGNDYGIDFDSGLDTLEANAYESLVQAAYDVLQGINTSIDLFFEFNIGSSLGQTLKDAINGTRPTLMYDETQEKEGFIFNYTEYIFREGDGNDYLDFEDRRHNSRSTSQIIVYAGKGKDYIANVKKAYGENGDDQIKDVKYAWGGTGDDYITNVKYEAYGENDNDYISSAKKAYGGNHDDYITDSDEAYGEDGQDILVDNKKADGGEGNDTLLGNGDSYGREGDDYIIGSHSRGNGNILNGGADDDTVIGQDKNDVLKGGTGSDILIGGGGNDLIDGGEDSLYDNDLASDVAIFRNDANFTFTKQSGTWEYRVSGQGIDEFKNIESVVVEAGDSDNTIDASALEISSNLDGRAGNDIIKGGGNNDILVGGLGNDRLIAGLGFDYLDGGQGNDILIGSGTSDVGRYSETELAVARGELPESALRSPLVTIYQHDSYGGKSKAFYDLGNFTDHQLGIGNDALSSLKVADGYRVTLYQHHNRTGNSLTHDFSTTYIGDWFNDETSSIVIEKAPPVTIYRDGSYRGRRQELSVGSYNVGGLSYIGNEQLSSLKVAEGYEVTLYEHANFSGDSISFTSNTSYVGNGFDNETSSIKVEKLLEVDDVLVGGAGNDLLDGGDGHDYLTGGTGADKFVLRNPNSYDVITDFNASQGDEIWLDRDAFPGMASYNIPTQTLSMGGKKIFALENAVGFNAHEHIKFVSAEQLDAHTSLPGTERAIGEYGTVDNLTHVWQTIELDGNYIDPVVIASDPTFNGSDFSGIRLRNVDSDSFEIRIQEADYLNDIHTFGETVSFFVVEAGEWELADGTRIAAGLHRTDNLITAQNDFDTIDFTDNGLTDFVSAPTVLSQIQTNGTNEGGSQWVTTRLKGQSSTGFSLGMQEEDSLNTGNHVEETIGWLAIEQGVSHDADGDLLLQGGTTGASVDENWETISFGEGFDVTPTLIAKLGSTRGLDPSVLRLDSGSISTTGFDAFVQEDQSLTPEIGHNHESVSYLAFNGNSGTLTGFEL
;
A
#
# COMPACT_ATOMS: atom_id res chain seq x y z
N MET A 1 24.36 43.05 38.55
CA MET A 1 25.64 43.61 39.02
C MET A 1 25.36 44.56 40.19
N SER A 2 26.27 44.69 41.16
CA SER A 2 26.06 45.54 42.35
C SER A 2 26.70 46.92 42.19
N THR A 3 25.87 47.97 42.20
CA THR A 3 26.32 49.36 42.47
C THR A 3 25.40 49.98 43.53
N ASP A 4 26.00 50.43 44.62
CA ASP A 4 25.32 51.04 45.76
C ASP A 4 25.07 52.52 45.47
N HIS A 5 23.84 52.87 45.10
CA HIS A 5 23.47 54.24 44.70
C HIS A 5 23.06 55.16 45.87
N ARG A 6 23.28 54.75 47.14
CA ARG A 6 22.83 55.48 48.36
C ARG A 6 23.42 56.88 48.59
N HIS A 7 24.20 57.42 47.64
CA HIS A 7 24.76 58.77 47.68
C HIS A 7 24.74 59.48 46.31
N ASN A 8 23.79 59.18 45.41
CA ASN A 8 23.65 59.98 44.18
C ASN A 8 23.14 61.40 44.52
N PRO A 9 23.91 62.48 44.28
CA PRO A 9 23.49 63.85 44.60
C PRO A 9 22.24 64.29 43.83
N GLU A 10 22.01 63.74 42.64
CA GLU A 10 20.87 64.07 41.77
C GLU A 10 19.55 63.55 42.35
N ILE A 11 19.58 62.39 43.03
CA ILE A 11 18.40 61.84 43.73
C ILE A 11 18.07 62.70 44.95
N GLN A 12 19.08 63.19 45.68
CA GLN A 12 18.85 64.10 46.80
C GLN A 12 18.30 65.44 46.33
N ALA A 13 18.84 66.01 45.23
CA ALA A 13 18.32 67.24 44.64
C ALA A 13 16.87 67.10 44.16
N TYR A 14 16.48 65.94 43.62
CA TYR A 14 15.09 65.66 43.26
C TYR A 14 14.17 65.58 44.48
N LEU A 15 14.60 64.90 45.56
CA LEU A 15 13.83 64.83 46.81
C LEU A 15 13.69 66.21 47.48
N ASP A 16 14.73 67.04 47.45
CA ASP A 16 14.71 68.40 48.00
C ASP A 16 13.79 69.32 47.18
N LEU A 17 13.81 69.23 45.85
CA LEU A 17 12.91 69.96 44.94
C LEU A 17 11.44 69.53 45.10
N ASN A 18 11.19 68.23 45.22
CA ASN A 18 9.83 67.70 45.38
C ASN A 18 9.22 68.13 46.73
N LYS A 19 10.05 68.25 47.77
CA LYS A 19 9.67 68.84 49.06
C LYS A 19 9.38 70.33 48.97
N GLU A 20 10.13 71.09 48.17
CA GLU A 20 9.87 72.51 47.90
C GLU A 20 8.53 72.71 47.14
N ILE A 21 8.17 71.75 46.27
CA ILE A 21 6.88 71.71 45.58
C ILE A 21 5.72 71.36 46.54
N GLU A 22 5.87 70.36 47.42
CA GLU A 22 4.87 70.07 48.47
C GLU A 22 4.66 71.28 49.40
N GLU A 23 5.73 71.93 49.86
CA GLU A 23 5.66 73.14 50.70
C GLU A 23 5.03 74.35 49.96
N THR A 24 5.03 74.36 48.63
CA THR A 24 4.37 75.39 47.82
C THR A 24 2.88 75.10 47.62
N ILE A 25 2.48 73.84 47.45
CA ILE A 25 1.09 73.41 47.21
C ILE A 25 0.18 73.61 48.44
N GLU A 26 0.72 73.56 49.68
CA GLU A 26 -0.05 73.87 50.89
C GLU A 26 -0.41 75.37 51.06
N SER A 27 0.14 76.27 50.23
CA SER A 27 -0.14 77.72 50.31
C SER A 27 -1.17 78.22 49.30
N ASP A 28 -2.46 77.95 49.58
CA ASP A 28 -3.67 78.55 48.98
C ASP A 28 -3.72 78.65 47.42
N LEU A 29 -4.45 77.74 46.74
CA LEU A 29 -5.45 78.03 45.66
C LEU A 29 -5.96 76.84 44.79
N PHE A 30 -6.08 75.60 45.30
CA PHE A 30 -6.71 74.50 44.53
C PHE A 30 -7.77 73.71 45.32
N SER A 31 -8.75 73.13 44.60
CA SER A 31 -9.86 72.35 45.16
C SER A 31 -9.49 70.90 45.48
N GLU A 32 -10.12 70.33 46.51
CA GLU A 32 -9.81 69.02 47.14
C GLU A 32 -9.85 67.78 46.21
N SER A 33 -10.29 67.89 44.94
CA SER A 33 -10.31 66.79 43.98
C SER A 33 -8.96 66.51 43.31
N ASN A 34 -8.13 67.53 43.05
CA ASN A 34 -6.92 67.37 42.24
C ASN A 34 -5.67 67.06 43.09
N THR A 35 -5.67 67.42 44.37
CA THR A 35 -4.60 67.05 45.33
C THR A 35 -4.55 65.55 45.64
N GLY A 36 -5.66 64.80 45.43
CA GLY A 36 -5.71 63.35 45.68
C GLY A 36 -4.83 62.53 44.73
N TYR A 37 -4.87 62.84 43.43
CA TYR A 37 -4.03 62.15 42.42
C TYR A 37 -2.56 62.49 42.56
N PHE A 38 -2.24 63.78 42.80
CA PHE A 38 -0.87 64.24 42.99
C PHE A 38 -0.21 63.56 44.19
N ASN A 39 -0.87 63.57 45.36
CA ASN A 39 -0.34 62.94 46.57
C ASN A 39 -0.26 61.41 46.47
N GLY A 40 -1.17 60.75 45.76
CA GLY A 40 -1.14 59.30 45.54
C GLY A 40 0.05 58.86 44.69
N ALA A 41 0.31 59.53 43.57
CA ALA A 41 1.45 59.24 42.70
C ALA A 41 2.79 59.57 43.39
N ASN A 42 2.87 60.70 44.10
CA ASN A 42 4.10 61.13 44.76
C ASN A 42 4.47 60.22 45.95
N PHE A 43 3.47 59.72 46.69
CA PHE A 43 3.68 58.73 47.75
C PHE A 43 4.19 57.39 47.20
N ALA A 44 3.64 56.92 46.06
CA ALA A 44 4.08 55.69 45.40
C ALA A 44 5.54 55.79 44.91
N LEU A 45 5.89 56.89 44.23
CA LEU A 45 7.25 57.13 43.73
C LEU A 45 8.26 57.28 44.87
N THR A 46 7.92 58.05 45.91
CA THR A 46 8.78 58.22 47.11
C THR A 46 8.98 56.90 47.86
N THR A 47 7.95 56.05 47.93
CA THR A 47 8.04 54.71 48.54
C THR A 47 8.96 53.79 47.73
N LEU A 48 8.85 53.76 46.39
CA LEU A 48 9.78 52.99 45.54
C LEU A 48 11.23 53.47 45.68
N LEU A 49 11.47 54.78 45.64
CA LEU A 49 12.81 55.37 45.77
C LEU A 49 13.44 55.13 47.15
N THR A 50 12.63 55.07 48.21
CA THR A 50 13.11 54.86 49.59
C THR A 50 13.39 53.39 49.91
N TYR A 51 12.58 52.45 49.40
CA TYR A 51 12.62 51.04 49.82
C TYR A 51 13.08 50.05 48.74
N ALA A 52 13.06 50.39 47.45
CA ALA A 52 13.45 49.50 46.35
C ALA A 52 14.29 50.19 45.23
N PRO A 53 15.38 50.92 45.54
CA PRO A 53 16.12 51.73 44.56
C PRO A 53 16.88 50.94 43.47
N GLY A 54 16.78 49.61 43.45
CA GLY A 54 17.42 48.75 42.44
C GLY A 54 16.54 48.41 41.22
N PHE A 55 15.25 48.80 41.22
CA PHE A 55 14.27 48.36 40.22
C PHE A 55 13.86 49.41 39.16
N LEU A 56 14.36 50.64 39.23
CA LEU A 56 14.06 51.71 38.27
C LEU A 56 15.33 52.23 37.59
N ARG A 57 15.25 52.49 36.28
CA ARG A 57 16.29 53.20 35.52
C ARG A 57 16.10 54.71 35.71
N LEU A 58 17.21 55.46 35.69
CA LEU A 58 17.21 56.92 35.87
C LEU A 58 16.32 57.63 34.84
N SER A 59 16.30 57.13 33.61
CA SER A 59 15.43 57.62 32.53
C SER A 59 13.94 57.53 32.89
N THR A 60 13.49 56.44 33.51
CA THR A 60 12.08 56.25 33.91
C THR A 60 11.63 57.29 34.94
N ILE A 61 12.52 57.72 35.83
CA ILE A 61 12.26 58.77 36.82
C ILE A 61 12.18 60.15 36.13
N GLN A 62 13.05 60.40 35.15
CA GLN A 62 13.09 61.65 34.39
C GLN A 62 11.89 61.80 33.44
N SER A 63 11.46 60.73 32.77
CA SER A 63 10.24 60.74 31.93
C SER A 63 8.97 61.02 32.73
N TYR A 64 8.85 60.46 33.95
CA TYR A 64 7.73 60.77 34.85
C TYR A 64 7.72 62.25 35.27
N ALA A 65 8.88 62.82 35.58
CA ALA A 65 8.97 64.24 35.94
C ALA A 65 8.61 65.17 34.76
N ALA A 66 9.03 64.83 33.53
CA ALA A 66 8.69 65.60 32.33
C ALA A 66 7.19 65.54 32.00
N TYR A 67 6.56 64.37 32.10
CA TYR A 67 5.13 64.18 31.85
C TYR A 67 4.25 65.08 32.74
N TYR A 68 4.52 65.11 34.06
CA TYR A 68 3.77 65.96 34.99
C TYR A 68 4.05 67.47 34.83
N ALA A 69 5.26 67.86 34.43
CA ALA A 69 5.59 69.26 34.16
C ALA A 69 4.82 69.83 32.96
N ILE A 70 4.64 69.03 31.89
CA ILE A 70 3.89 69.40 30.70
C ILE A 70 2.39 69.54 31.01
N MET A 71 1.82 68.59 31.76
CA MET A 71 0.43 68.65 32.22
C MET A 71 0.14 69.92 33.04
N PHE A 72 1.03 70.27 33.97
CA PHE A 72 0.84 71.42 34.86
C PHE A 72 0.90 72.78 34.11
N ALA A 73 1.72 72.88 33.05
CA ALA A 73 1.78 74.06 32.19
C ALA A 73 0.46 74.27 31.41
N GLY A 74 -0.11 73.20 30.85
CA GLY A 74 -1.36 73.24 30.08
C GLY A 74 -2.57 73.68 30.91
N GLU A 75 -2.74 73.15 32.13
CA GLU A 75 -3.83 73.57 33.03
C GLU A 75 -3.64 75.01 33.54
N PHE A 76 -2.41 75.43 33.87
CA PHE A 76 -2.13 76.79 34.35
C PHE A 76 -2.50 77.88 33.32
N ILE A 77 -2.24 77.63 32.04
CA ILE A 77 -2.52 78.57 30.96
C ILE A 77 -4.00 78.58 30.58
N SER A 78 -4.64 77.42 30.58
CA SER A 78 -6.10 77.31 30.40
C SER A 78 -6.85 78.08 31.49
N ALA A 79 -6.42 77.96 32.75
CA ALA A 79 -7.01 78.68 33.89
C ALA A 79 -6.71 80.20 33.90
N MET A 80 -5.68 80.66 33.19
CA MET A 80 -5.40 82.09 32.99
C MET A 80 -6.28 82.68 31.88
N LEU A 81 -6.43 81.95 30.77
CA LEU A 81 -7.28 82.34 29.63
C LEU A 81 -8.76 82.46 30.03
N GLU A 82 -9.31 81.51 30.80
CA GLU A 82 -10.69 81.58 31.29
C GLU A 82 -10.97 82.78 32.22
N ARG A 83 -9.94 83.41 32.81
CA ARG A 83 -10.11 84.30 33.97
C ARG A 83 -9.78 85.78 33.74
N TYR A 84 -8.92 86.11 32.78
CA TYR A 84 -8.46 87.50 32.57
C TYR A 84 -8.70 88.06 31.15
N GLY A 85 -8.88 87.21 30.14
CA GLY A 85 -9.09 87.64 28.75
C GLY A 85 -7.80 88.08 28.02
N GLU A 86 -7.86 88.10 26.69
CA GLU A 86 -6.68 88.17 25.81
C GLU A 86 -5.83 89.45 25.99
N ASP A 87 -6.47 90.61 26.19
CA ASP A 87 -5.81 91.92 26.24
C ASP A 87 -4.81 92.10 27.41
N GLU A 88 -4.95 91.34 28.51
CA GLU A 88 -4.08 91.48 29.70
C GLU A 88 -2.87 90.52 29.68
N ILE A 89 -2.93 89.44 28.88
CA ILE A 89 -1.83 88.45 28.75
C ILE A 89 -0.67 89.00 27.89
N ALA A 90 -0.95 89.86 26.91
CA ALA A 90 0.06 90.50 26.05
C ALA A 90 1.11 91.32 26.84
N GLY A 91 0.81 91.72 28.07
CA GLY A 91 1.75 92.44 28.95
C GLY A 91 2.84 91.57 29.59
N TYR A 92 2.65 90.24 29.68
CA TYR A 92 3.56 89.34 30.40
C TYR A 92 4.68 88.74 29.52
N PHE A 93 4.48 88.68 28.19
CA PHE A 93 5.38 88.03 27.22
C PHE A 93 5.96 88.99 26.15
N GLY A 94 6.15 90.26 26.51
CA GLY A 94 6.25 91.37 25.54
C GLY A 94 7.33 91.27 24.44
N ASN A 95 6.85 91.38 23.19
CA ASN A 95 7.44 92.12 22.06
C ASN A 95 8.63 91.61 21.22
N ASP A 96 9.18 90.39 21.40
CA ASP A 96 10.26 89.91 20.51
C ASP A 96 9.79 89.17 19.22
N TYR A 97 8.48 88.92 19.03
CA TYR A 97 7.97 88.04 17.94
C TYR A 97 7.01 88.66 16.90
N GLY A 98 6.70 89.95 16.97
CA GLY A 98 6.21 90.73 15.82
C GLY A 98 4.95 90.25 15.07
N ILE A 99 3.86 89.91 15.77
CA ILE A 99 2.57 89.52 15.16
C ILE A 99 1.61 90.72 15.10
N ASP A 100 0.93 90.90 13.96
CA ASP A 100 -0.11 91.91 13.71
C ASP A 100 -1.52 91.29 13.83
N PHE A 101 -2.48 92.03 14.41
CA PHE A 101 -3.70 91.46 15.02
C PHE A 101 -5.03 91.91 14.36
N ASP A 102 -5.03 92.31 13.08
CA ASP A 102 -6.23 92.84 12.40
C ASP A 102 -6.74 92.00 11.21
N SER A 103 -7.10 90.72 11.46
CA SER A 103 -8.15 90.02 10.70
C SER A 103 -8.56 88.63 11.25
N GLY A 104 -9.79 88.48 11.76
CA GLY A 104 -10.65 87.30 11.55
C GLY A 104 -10.39 86.00 12.35
N LEU A 105 -11.23 85.75 13.36
CA LEU A 105 -11.28 84.65 14.36
C LEU A 105 -11.08 83.16 13.96
N ASP A 106 -10.90 82.77 12.70
CA ASP A 106 -10.85 81.35 12.28
C ASP A 106 -9.41 80.79 12.11
N THR A 107 -8.36 81.53 12.50
CA THR A 107 -6.95 81.11 12.36
C THR A 107 -6.10 81.26 13.62
N LEU A 108 -6.71 81.44 14.80
CA LEU A 108 -5.98 81.84 16.02
C LEU A 108 -5.45 80.68 16.90
N GLU A 109 -5.92 79.43 16.72
CA GLU A 109 -5.47 78.30 17.56
C GLU A 109 -4.03 77.83 17.23
N ALA A 110 -3.53 78.07 16.01
CA ALA A 110 -2.21 77.57 15.59
C ALA A 110 -1.02 78.33 16.23
N ASN A 111 -1.06 79.67 16.21
CA ASN A 111 0.12 80.49 16.53
C ASN A 111 0.37 80.65 18.05
N ALA A 112 -0.65 80.44 18.87
CA ALA A 112 -0.52 80.41 20.33
C ALA A 112 0.19 79.13 20.81
N TYR A 113 -0.07 78.00 20.14
CA TYR A 113 0.59 76.72 20.43
C TYR A 113 2.09 76.74 20.09
N GLU A 114 2.49 77.27 18.94
CA GLU A 114 3.92 77.37 18.57
C GLU A 114 4.74 78.18 19.59
N SER A 115 4.20 79.32 20.04
CA SER A 115 4.87 80.18 21.03
C SER A 115 5.05 79.49 22.39
N LEU A 116 4.14 78.59 22.75
CA LEU A 116 4.20 77.83 24.00
C LEU A 116 5.17 76.65 23.94
N VAL A 117 5.20 75.96 22.79
CA VAL A 117 6.17 74.89 22.52
C VAL A 117 7.60 75.46 22.49
N GLN A 118 7.81 76.66 21.94
CA GLN A 118 9.12 77.31 21.95
C GLN A 118 9.58 77.71 23.36
N ALA A 119 8.68 78.22 24.22
CA ALA A 119 9.01 78.51 25.61
C ALA A 119 9.35 77.25 26.43
N ALA A 120 8.66 76.13 26.17
CA ALA A 120 9.00 74.83 26.75
C ALA A 120 10.36 74.30 26.23
N TYR A 121 10.63 74.44 24.94
CA TYR A 121 11.88 74.06 24.29
C TYR A 121 13.11 74.77 24.90
N ASP A 122 12.99 76.07 25.18
CA ASP A 122 14.08 76.87 25.75
C ASP A 122 14.38 76.51 27.23
N VAL A 123 13.38 76.05 27.99
CA VAL A 123 13.57 75.49 29.34
C VAL A 123 14.26 74.12 29.28
N LEU A 124 13.91 73.29 28.30
CA LEU A 124 14.51 71.96 28.09
C LEU A 124 15.98 72.05 27.62
N GLN A 125 16.33 73.05 26.80
CA GLN A 125 17.72 73.33 26.39
C GLN A 125 18.67 73.64 27.56
N GLY A 126 18.15 74.06 28.72
CA GLY A 126 18.94 74.33 29.93
C GLY A 126 19.40 73.07 30.68
N ILE A 127 18.79 71.91 30.41
CA ILE A 127 19.05 70.64 31.11
C ILE A 127 19.74 69.68 30.15
N ASN A 128 21.06 69.51 30.33
CA ASN A 128 21.92 68.79 29.38
C ASN A 128 21.79 67.25 29.50
N THR A 129 20.59 66.73 29.18
CA THR A 129 20.25 65.30 29.14
C THR A 129 19.34 65.01 27.95
N SER A 130 19.52 63.86 27.30
CA SER A 130 18.65 63.41 26.20
C SER A 130 17.22 63.19 26.70
N ILE A 131 16.25 63.83 26.04
CA ILE A 131 14.82 63.68 26.32
C ILE A 131 14.17 63.10 25.06
N ASP A 132 13.52 61.95 25.20
CA ASP A 132 12.73 61.36 24.12
C ASP A 132 11.41 62.14 23.99
N LEU A 133 11.33 63.00 22.96
CA LEU A 133 10.11 63.66 22.55
C LEU A 133 9.33 62.77 21.60
N PHE A 134 8.18 62.25 22.07
CA PHE A 134 7.18 61.65 21.19
C PHE A 134 6.50 62.77 20.39
N PHE A 135 6.60 62.70 19.07
CA PHE A 135 5.79 63.51 18.15
C PHE A 135 4.69 62.63 17.55
N GLU A 136 3.45 62.88 17.98
CA GLU A 136 2.25 62.24 17.42
C GLU A 136 1.78 63.04 16.21
N PHE A 137 2.22 62.63 15.00
CA PHE A 137 1.75 63.22 13.76
C PHE A 137 0.45 62.53 13.31
N ASN A 138 -0.69 63.13 13.63
CA ASN A 138 -1.99 62.69 13.11
C ASN A 138 -2.18 63.24 11.67
N ILE A 139 -1.76 62.49 10.66
CA ILE A 139 -1.66 62.97 9.26
C ILE A 139 -3.01 62.92 8.54
N GLY A 140 -3.88 63.89 8.84
CA GLY A 140 -5.16 64.03 8.14
C GLY A 140 -5.03 64.40 6.65
N SER A 141 -5.25 63.40 5.77
CA SER A 141 -5.70 63.40 4.35
C SER A 141 -5.17 64.40 3.29
N SER A 142 -4.40 65.44 3.64
CA SER A 142 -3.96 66.50 2.73
C SER A 142 -2.44 66.59 2.50
N LEU A 143 -1.63 65.85 3.27
CA LEU A 143 -0.18 65.80 3.10
C LEU A 143 0.30 64.81 2.02
N GLY A 144 -0.55 63.83 1.64
CA GLY A 144 -0.26 62.86 0.58
C GLY A 144 -0.03 63.46 -0.82
N GLN A 145 -0.40 64.74 -1.02
CA GLN A 145 -0.07 65.48 -2.24
C GLN A 145 1.31 66.15 -2.16
N THR A 146 1.73 66.63 -0.99
CA THR A 146 3.00 67.32 -0.77
C THR A 146 4.21 66.37 -0.87
N LEU A 147 4.07 65.12 -0.40
CA LEU A 147 5.09 64.09 -0.59
C LEU A 147 5.21 63.62 -2.06
N LYS A 148 4.10 63.54 -2.81
CA LYS A 148 4.11 63.21 -4.24
C LYS A 148 4.88 64.22 -5.10
N ASP A 149 4.87 65.50 -4.72
CA ASP A 149 5.62 66.55 -5.43
C ASP A 149 7.12 66.56 -5.04
N ALA A 150 7.46 66.19 -3.80
CA ALA A 150 8.85 66.08 -3.34
C ALA A 150 9.61 64.93 -4.04
N ILE A 151 8.95 63.80 -4.28
CA ILE A 151 9.54 62.61 -4.93
C ILE A 151 9.82 62.83 -6.43
N ASN A 152 9.11 63.74 -7.09
CA ASN A 152 9.20 63.98 -8.54
C ASN A 152 10.23 65.05 -8.99
N GLY A 153 11.16 65.45 -8.12
CA GLY A 153 12.48 65.90 -8.56
C GLY A 153 12.65 67.35 -9.02
N THR A 154 11.80 68.29 -8.57
CA THR A 154 12.06 69.74 -8.77
C THR A 154 12.23 70.45 -7.42
N ARG A 155 13.44 70.94 -7.14
CA ARG A 155 13.77 71.63 -5.87
C ARG A 155 12.97 72.92 -5.68
N PRO A 156 12.27 73.14 -4.56
CA PRO A 156 12.03 74.47 -4.04
C PRO A 156 13.36 75.01 -3.51
N THR A 157 13.80 76.16 -4.01
CA THR A 157 14.92 76.91 -3.41
C THR A 157 14.36 78.20 -2.84
N LEU A 158 14.34 78.33 -1.52
CA LEU A 158 14.12 79.61 -0.85
C LEU A 158 15.47 80.18 -0.39
N MET A 159 15.95 81.14 -1.18
CA MET A 159 16.93 82.15 -0.79
C MET A 159 16.30 83.06 0.30
N TYR A 160 17.00 83.72 1.24
CA TYR A 160 18.43 83.84 1.59
C TYR A 160 18.52 84.82 2.78
N ASP A 161 19.37 84.58 3.78
CA ASP A 161 20.16 85.66 4.40
C ASP A 161 21.47 85.10 4.99
N GLU A 162 22.52 85.92 4.98
CA GLU A 162 23.88 85.56 5.33
C GLU A 162 24.19 85.92 6.79
N THR A 163 24.75 84.99 7.56
CA THR A 163 26.17 85.06 7.99
C THR A 163 26.57 83.93 8.94
N GLN A 164 27.85 83.55 8.87
CA GLN A 164 28.60 82.61 9.74
C GLN A 164 28.44 81.11 9.41
N GLU A 165 29.50 80.58 8.82
CA GLU A 165 29.74 79.14 8.64
C GLU A 165 29.82 78.41 9.99
N LYS A 166 29.13 77.27 10.11
CA LYS A 166 29.59 76.10 10.86
C LYS A 166 28.79 74.86 10.48
N GLU A 167 29.48 73.84 9.95
CA GLU A 167 28.94 72.49 9.88
C GLU A 167 28.72 71.99 11.32
N GLY A 168 27.45 71.82 11.69
CA GLY A 168 27.03 71.31 13.00
C GLY A 168 26.17 70.07 12.82
N PHE A 169 26.80 68.90 12.69
CA PHE A 169 26.09 67.63 12.77
C PHE A 169 25.54 67.43 14.19
N ILE A 170 24.21 67.43 14.33
CA ILE A 170 23.52 66.97 15.55
C ILE A 170 22.31 66.14 15.12
N PHE A 171 22.53 64.86 14.84
CA PHE A 171 21.59 63.76 15.15
C PHE A 171 22.39 62.45 15.15
N ASN A 172 22.35 61.73 16.27
CA ASN A 172 23.10 60.50 16.48
C ASN A 172 22.11 59.41 16.90
N TYR A 173 21.18 59.08 15.98
CA TYR A 173 20.15 58.06 16.17
C TYR A 173 20.54 56.76 15.47
N THR A 174 20.27 55.64 16.15
CA THR A 174 20.60 54.29 15.65
C THR A 174 19.45 53.62 14.91
N GLU A 175 18.22 54.10 15.07
CA GLU A 175 16.97 53.58 14.51
C GLU A 175 16.00 54.76 14.24
N TYR A 176 15.12 54.61 13.25
CA TYR A 176 14.03 55.55 12.90
C TYR A 176 12.70 54.80 13.02
N ILE A 177 11.68 55.40 13.63
CA ILE A 177 10.38 54.76 13.86
C ILE A 177 9.29 55.56 13.13
N PHE A 178 8.48 54.87 12.34
CA PHE A 178 7.26 55.36 11.69
C PHE A 178 6.04 54.68 12.30
N ARG A 179 4.95 55.42 12.45
CA ARG A 179 3.64 54.93 12.90
C ARG A 179 2.59 55.66 12.08
N GLU A 180 1.75 54.92 11.37
CA GLU A 180 0.67 55.49 10.56
C GLU A 180 -0.65 55.55 11.35
N GLY A 181 -1.73 55.97 10.68
CA GLY A 181 -3.09 56.03 11.23
C GLY A 181 -4.04 55.06 10.51
N ASP A 182 -5.35 55.20 10.73
CA ASP A 182 -6.36 54.36 10.08
C ASP A 182 -6.45 54.68 8.56
N GLY A 183 -5.93 53.81 7.69
CA GLY A 183 -5.80 54.04 6.23
C GLY A 183 -5.20 52.85 5.46
N ASN A 184 -5.24 52.88 4.12
CA ASN A 184 -4.55 51.89 3.28
C ASN A 184 -3.34 52.56 2.63
N ASP A 185 -2.13 52.17 3.00
CA ASP A 185 -0.91 52.94 2.76
C ASP A 185 0.19 52.17 2.00
N TYR A 186 1.15 52.93 1.44
CA TYR A 186 2.22 52.40 0.57
C TYR A 186 3.58 52.97 0.98
N LEU A 187 4.35 52.14 1.69
CA LEU A 187 5.56 52.48 2.45
C LEU A 187 6.79 51.74 1.91
N ASP A 188 7.23 52.08 0.70
CA ASP A 188 8.45 51.55 0.09
C ASP A 188 9.65 52.51 0.24
N PHE A 189 10.71 52.03 0.90
CA PHE A 189 11.94 52.79 1.15
C PHE A 189 13.09 52.46 0.17
N GLU A 190 12.76 52.08 -1.07
CA GLU A 190 13.66 51.71 -2.18
C GLU A 190 14.91 52.61 -2.32
N ASP A 191 16.12 52.03 -2.25
CA ASP A 191 17.40 52.75 -2.41
C ASP A 191 17.66 53.16 -3.87
N ARG A 192 17.08 54.28 -4.30
CA ARG A 192 17.43 54.94 -5.57
C ARG A 192 18.74 55.74 -5.50
N ARG A 193 19.83 55.04 -5.14
CA ARG A 193 21.27 55.36 -5.30
C ARG A 193 21.99 56.01 -4.10
N HIS A 194 22.15 55.34 -2.95
CA HIS A 194 23.24 55.63 -1.98
C HIS A 194 23.62 54.47 -1.03
N ASN A 195 24.71 53.75 -1.37
CA ASN A 195 25.65 53.06 -0.45
C ASN A 195 25.10 52.61 0.94
N SER A 196 24.29 51.55 0.94
CA SER A 196 24.38 50.43 1.89
C SER A 196 24.34 50.69 3.41
N ARG A 197 23.72 51.79 3.89
CA ARG A 197 23.61 52.06 5.35
C ARG A 197 22.27 52.56 5.90
N SER A 198 21.34 53.08 5.10
CA SER A 198 20.15 53.78 5.65
C SER A 198 18.93 52.88 5.94
N THR A 199 18.57 51.93 5.07
CA THR A 199 17.42 51.02 5.28
C THR A 199 17.60 50.12 6.50
N SER A 200 18.84 49.87 6.92
CA SER A 200 19.20 49.08 8.09
C SER A 200 18.71 49.57 9.45
N GLN A 201 18.04 50.74 9.50
CA GLN A 201 17.64 51.46 10.72
C GLN A 201 16.12 51.74 10.83
N ILE A 202 15.31 51.49 9.81
CA ILE A 202 13.89 51.92 9.75
C ILE A 202 12.95 50.87 10.37
N ILE A 203 12.03 51.30 11.25
CA ILE A 203 10.98 50.50 11.87
C ILE A 203 9.62 51.12 11.49
N VAL A 204 8.67 50.31 11.05
CA VAL A 204 7.31 50.73 10.64
C VAL A 204 6.27 49.99 11.47
N TYR A 205 5.24 50.72 11.91
CA TYR A 205 3.97 50.20 12.43
C TYR A 205 2.85 50.76 11.54
N ALA A 206 2.05 49.92 10.88
CA ALA A 206 1.14 50.36 9.82
C ALA A 206 -0.27 50.73 10.32
N GLY A 207 -0.80 50.04 11.33
CA GLY A 207 -1.96 50.53 12.10
C GLY A 207 -3.24 49.78 11.80
N LYS A 208 -4.10 50.33 10.94
CA LYS A 208 -5.29 49.63 10.44
C LYS A 208 -5.47 49.91 8.95
N GLY A 209 -5.37 48.88 8.12
CA GLY A 209 -5.28 49.11 6.69
C GLY A 209 -5.41 47.88 5.78
N LYS A 210 -4.70 48.00 4.66
CA LYS A 210 -4.16 46.92 3.82
C LYS A 210 -2.95 47.55 3.16
N ASP A 211 -1.81 47.37 3.79
CA ASP A 211 -0.67 48.26 3.74
C ASP A 211 0.52 47.56 3.10
N TYR A 212 1.23 48.27 2.23
CA TYR A 212 2.41 47.74 1.58
C TYR A 212 3.66 48.28 2.26
N ILE A 213 4.46 47.43 2.90
CA ILE A 213 5.66 47.82 3.66
C ILE A 213 6.89 47.18 3.04
N ALA A 214 7.84 47.98 2.53
CA ALA A 214 9.04 47.45 1.88
C ALA A 214 10.36 48.14 2.24
N ASN A 215 11.45 47.37 2.19
CA ASN A 215 12.84 47.84 2.34
C ASN A 215 13.21 48.41 3.73
N VAL A 216 12.64 47.86 4.82
CA VAL A 216 12.85 48.34 6.22
C VAL A 216 13.59 47.35 7.12
N LYS A 217 14.02 47.80 8.31
CA LYS A 217 14.64 46.94 9.34
C LYS A 217 13.58 46.07 10.03
N LYS A 218 12.42 46.65 10.36
CA LYS A 218 11.29 45.96 11.00
C LYS A 218 9.99 46.50 10.41
N ALA A 219 9.04 45.61 10.15
CA ALA A 219 7.68 45.94 9.79
C ALA A 219 6.72 45.26 10.77
N TYR A 220 5.71 45.99 11.22
CA TYR A 220 4.57 45.52 12.00
C TYR A 220 3.32 45.97 11.23
N GLY A 221 2.50 45.05 10.75
CA GLY A 221 1.25 45.38 10.03
C GLY A 221 0.18 45.90 10.99
N GLU A 222 -0.01 45.18 12.10
CA GLU A 222 -0.97 45.43 13.18
C GLU A 222 -2.41 44.99 12.86
N ASN A 223 -3.12 45.58 11.89
CA ASN A 223 -4.50 45.13 11.56
C ASN A 223 -4.90 45.32 10.08
N GLY A 224 -5.30 44.22 9.43
CA GLY A 224 -5.80 44.13 8.06
C GLY A 224 -4.77 43.55 7.10
N ASP A 225 -5.26 42.93 6.01
CA ASP A 225 -4.47 42.13 5.05
C ASP A 225 -3.34 42.96 4.37
N ASP A 226 -2.13 42.86 4.89
CA ASP A 226 -0.94 43.64 4.55
C ASP A 226 0.02 42.91 3.60
N GLN A 227 0.98 43.66 3.04
CA GLN A 227 2.02 43.14 2.15
C GLN A 227 3.41 43.59 2.61
N ILE A 228 4.11 42.72 3.32
CA ILE A 228 5.42 43.02 3.93
C ILE A 228 6.54 42.40 3.08
N LYS A 229 7.54 43.19 2.66
CA LYS A 229 8.55 42.73 1.71
C LYS A 229 9.97 43.27 1.89
N ASP A 230 10.98 42.45 1.61
CA ASP A 230 12.40 42.86 1.58
C ASP A 230 12.88 43.45 2.93
N VAL A 231 12.35 42.93 4.04
CA VAL A 231 12.61 43.41 5.41
C VAL A 231 13.59 42.53 6.18
N LYS A 232 14.04 42.96 7.36
CA LYS A 232 14.84 42.06 8.24
C LYS A 232 14.02 41.27 9.24
N TYR A 233 12.92 41.84 9.72
CA TYR A 233 11.96 41.19 10.60
C TYR A 233 10.57 41.66 10.20
N ALA A 234 9.60 40.76 10.21
CA ALA A 234 8.20 41.04 9.92
C ALA A 234 7.31 40.48 11.03
N TRP A 235 6.26 41.22 11.35
CA TRP A 235 5.10 40.78 12.12
C TRP A 235 3.89 41.22 11.32
N GLY A 236 3.01 40.28 10.97
CA GLY A 236 1.74 40.56 10.33
C GLY A 236 0.78 41.25 11.29
N GLY A 237 -0.02 40.46 11.98
CA GLY A 237 -0.73 40.85 13.20
C GLY A 237 -2.13 40.27 13.27
N THR A 238 -3.04 40.80 12.45
CA THR A 238 -4.41 40.30 12.28
C THR A 238 -4.87 40.58 10.85
N GLY A 239 -5.50 39.60 10.20
CA GLY A 239 -5.87 39.61 8.78
C GLY A 239 -4.85 38.92 7.88
N ASP A 240 -5.32 38.37 6.76
CA ASP A 240 -4.55 37.50 5.85
C ASP A 240 -3.35 38.23 5.17
N ASP A 241 -2.14 38.12 5.75
CA ASP A 241 -0.96 38.88 5.38
C ASP A 241 -0.06 38.18 4.33
N TYR A 242 0.66 38.98 3.53
CA TYR A 242 1.57 38.49 2.49
C TYR A 242 3.02 38.94 2.76
N ILE A 243 3.78 38.11 3.46
CA ILE A 243 5.11 38.39 4.00
C ILE A 243 6.21 37.71 3.17
N THR A 244 7.11 38.47 2.54
CA THR A 244 8.11 37.90 1.60
C THR A 244 9.54 38.45 1.73
N ASN A 245 10.53 37.58 1.49
CA ASN A 245 11.97 37.89 1.52
C ASN A 245 12.42 38.53 2.85
N VAL A 246 12.23 37.81 3.94
CA VAL A 246 12.53 38.27 5.31
C VAL A 246 13.88 37.73 5.78
N LYS A 247 14.83 38.65 6.05
CA LYS A 247 16.23 38.25 6.33
C LYS A 247 16.43 37.43 7.61
N TYR A 248 15.54 37.56 8.60
CA TYR A 248 15.58 36.83 9.86
C TYR A 248 14.22 36.18 10.13
N GLU A 249 13.44 36.73 11.06
CA GLU A 249 12.18 36.13 11.53
C GLU A 249 10.98 36.87 10.92
N ALA A 250 10.04 36.08 10.40
CA ALA A 250 8.69 36.48 10.00
C ALA A 250 7.68 35.78 10.93
N TYR A 251 6.67 36.51 11.36
CA TYR A 251 5.54 36.04 12.16
C TYR A 251 4.26 36.48 11.46
N GLY A 252 3.33 35.57 11.21
CA GLY A 252 1.97 35.89 10.79
C GLY A 252 1.15 36.47 11.96
N GLU A 253 1.10 35.68 13.04
CA GLU A 253 0.44 35.89 14.34
C GLU A 253 -0.99 35.33 14.43
N ASN A 254 -1.97 35.90 13.73
CA ASN A 254 -3.36 35.43 13.76
C ASN A 254 -4.03 35.68 12.41
N ASP A 255 -4.90 34.75 12.00
CA ASP A 255 -5.57 34.69 10.68
C ASP A 255 -4.68 33.96 9.65
N ASN A 256 -5.08 33.86 8.37
CA ASN A 256 -4.48 32.93 7.41
C ASN A 256 -3.39 33.60 6.54
N ASP A 257 -2.12 33.40 6.88
CA ASP A 257 -0.98 34.15 6.33
C ASP A 257 -0.20 33.41 5.24
N TYR A 258 0.41 34.18 4.33
CA TYR A 258 1.38 33.70 3.36
C TYR A 258 2.77 34.20 3.71
N ILE A 259 3.71 33.30 3.99
CA ILE A 259 5.09 33.64 4.32
C ILE A 259 6.06 32.99 3.32
N SER A 260 6.96 33.76 2.69
CA SER A 260 8.00 33.16 1.85
C SER A 260 9.41 33.74 1.93
N SER A 261 10.39 32.88 1.69
CA SER A 261 11.83 33.22 1.71
C SER A 261 12.26 33.90 3.01
N ALA A 262 11.79 33.39 4.15
CA ALA A 262 12.22 33.81 5.48
C ALA A 262 13.40 32.96 5.97
N LYS A 263 14.17 33.47 6.94
CA LYS A 263 15.16 32.64 7.63
C LYS A 263 14.53 31.81 8.76
N LYS A 264 13.45 32.32 9.34
CA LYS A 264 12.50 31.63 10.23
C LYS A 264 11.13 32.19 9.91
N ALA A 265 10.18 31.34 9.56
CA ALA A 265 8.78 31.69 9.42
C ALA A 265 7.99 30.99 10.52
N TYR A 266 7.13 31.75 11.18
CA TYR A 266 6.13 31.28 12.14
C TYR A 266 4.79 31.73 11.57
N GLY A 267 3.88 30.80 11.34
CA GLY A 267 2.51 31.09 10.92
C GLY A 267 1.77 31.78 12.07
N GLY A 268 1.14 30.99 12.92
CA GLY A 268 0.62 31.43 14.21
C GLY A 268 -0.63 30.68 14.61
N ASN A 269 -1.80 31.22 14.26
CA ASN A 269 -3.09 30.62 14.55
C ASN A 269 -3.95 30.72 13.28
N HIS A 270 -4.59 29.61 12.89
CA HIS A 270 -5.34 29.34 11.64
C HIS A 270 -4.45 28.84 10.48
N ASP A 271 -5.06 28.56 9.32
CA ASP A 271 -4.45 27.77 8.25
C ASP A 271 -3.48 28.61 7.37
N ASP A 272 -2.18 28.42 7.58
CA ASP A 272 -1.08 29.21 7.00
C ASP A 272 -0.42 28.57 5.77
N TYR A 273 0.25 29.39 4.93
CA TYR A 273 1.04 28.94 3.78
C TYR A 273 2.49 29.43 3.87
N ILE A 274 3.44 28.53 4.10
CA ILE A 274 4.85 28.89 4.33
C ILE A 274 5.78 28.21 3.32
N THR A 275 6.58 28.99 2.58
CA THR A 275 7.44 28.43 1.52
C THR A 275 8.85 29.04 1.37
N ASP A 276 9.76 28.30 0.73
CA ASP A 276 11.13 28.73 0.38
C ASP A 276 11.99 29.20 1.58
N SER A 277 11.63 28.83 2.82
CA SER A 277 12.26 29.33 4.04
C SER A 277 13.33 28.38 4.61
N ASP A 278 14.28 28.92 5.39
CA ASP A 278 15.32 28.10 6.05
C ASP A 278 14.72 27.21 7.15
N GLU A 279 13.76 27.73 7.92
CA GLU A 279 13.03 27.03 8.98
C GLU A 279 11.57 27.55 8.93
N ALA A 280 10.60 26.66 8.81
CA ALA A 280 9.17 26.95 8.85
C ALA A 280 8.51 26.26 10.05
N TYR A 281 7.56 26.95 10.68
CA TYR A 281 6.74 26.49 11.79
C TYR A 281 5.30 26.93 11.50
N GLY A 282 4.35 26.00 11.42
CA GLY A 282 2.93 26.31 11.29
C GLY A 282 2.37 26.96 12.55
N GLU A 283 2.49 26.21 13.66
CA GLU A 283 1.96 26.50 15.02
C GLU A 283 0.56 25.91 15.28
N ASP A 284 -0.56 26.66 15.21
CA ASP A 284 -1.91 26.11 15.45
C ASP A 284 -2.79 26.26 14.19
N GLY A 285 -2.97 25.22 13.35
CA GLY A 285 -3.62 25.36 12.04
C GLY A 285 -3.78 24.07 11.21
N GLN A 286 -4.28 24.16 9.98
CA GLN A 286 -4.07 23.13 8.94
C GLN A 286 -3.17 23.72 7.86
N ASP A 287 -1.86 23.64 8.09
CA ASP A 287 -0.87 24.47 7.44
C ASP A 287 -0.25 23.81 6.20
N ILE A 288 0.14 24.64 5.24
CA ILE A 288 0.74 24.19 3.98
C ILE A 288 2.18 24.69 3.89
N LEU A 289 3.12 23.82 4.26
CA LEU A 289 4.55 24.12 4.29
C LEU A 289 5.24 23.51 3.06
N VAL A 290 5.82 24.33 2.18
CA VAL A 290 6.35 23.87 0.89
C VAL A 290 7.81 24.30 0.63
N ASP A 291 8.68 23.38 0.22
CA ASP A 291 10.05 23.66 -0.21
C ASP A 291 10.96 24.35 0.85
N ASN A 292 10.64 24.23 2.14
CA ASN A 292 11.45 24.75 3.24
C ASN A 292 12.66 23.84 3.53
N LYS A 293 13.72 24.33 4.18
CA LYS A 293 14.88 23.46 4.55
C LYS A 293 14.66 22.66 5.83
N LYS A 294 13.74 23.12 6.66
CA LYS A 294 13.10 22.37 7.73
C LYS A 294 11.65 22.85 7.85
N ALA A 295 10.73 21.94 8.06
CA ALA A 295 9.34 22.19 8.44
C ALA A 295 9.04 21.60 9.82
N ASP A 296 8.11 22.20 10.53
CA ASP A 296 7.45 21.75 11.75
C ASP A 296 6.00 22.20 11.52
N GLY A 297 5.04 21.28 11.50
CA GLY A 297 3.62 21.57 11.33
C GLY A 297 3.07 22.25 12.58
N GLY A 298 2.32 21.50 13.39
CA GLY A 298 1.84 21.98 14.67
C GLY A 298 0.62 21.25 15.21
N GLU A 299 -0.31 21.97 15.83
CA GLU A 299 -1.61 21.41 16.18
C GLU A 299 -2.56 21.48 14.97
N GLY A 300 -2.76 20.35 14.28
CA GLY A 300 -3.74 20.14 13.21
C GLY A 300 -3.22 19.30 12.04
N ASN A 301 -4.08 19.07 11.04
CA ASN A 301 -3.79 18.19 9.91
C ASN A 301 -3.02 18.95 8.81
N ASP A 302 -1.70 18.87 8.82
CA ASP A 302 -0.81 19.69 8.00
C ASP A 302 -0.38 19.02 6.68
N THR A 303 0.08 19.83 5.74
CA THR A 303 0.58 19.41 4.42
C THR A 303 2.00 19.91 4.19
N LEU A 304 2.98 19.03 4.41
CA LEU A 304 4.41 19.33 4.36
C LEU A 304 5.03 18.77 3.06
N LEU A 305 5.23 19.60 2.03
CA LEU A 305 5.63 19.15 0.69
C LEU A 305 7.03 19.60 0.25
N GLY A 306 7.90 18.66 -0.13
CA GLY A 306 9.22 18.99 -0.70
C GLY A 306 10.21 19.59 0.31
N ASN A 307 9.87 19.51 1.60
CA ASN A 307 10.64 20.10 2.68
C ASN A 307 11.91 19.26 2.97
N GLY A 308 12.84 19.85 3.73
CA GLY A 308 13.95 19.12 4.34
C GLY A 308 13.47 18.24 5.50
N ASP A 309 14.16 18.30 6.65
CA ASP A 309 13.68 17.61 7.84
C ASP A 309 12.28 18.12 8.20
N SER A 310 11.33 17.21 8.45
CA SER A 310 9.91 17.52 8.59
C SER A 310 9.33 16.80 9.80
N TYR A 311 8.46 17.50 10.52
CA TYR A 311 7.76 17.03 11.70
C TYR A 311 6.31 17.46 11.52
N GLY A 312 5.37 16.51 11.58
CA GLY A 312 3.92 16.75 11.56
C GLY A 312 3.47 17.49 12.82
N ARG A 313 2.78 16.81 13.74
CA ARG A 313 2.94 16.85 15.22
C ARG A 313 1.75 16.19 15.92
N GLU A 314 0.58 16.82 15.87
CA GLU A 314 -0.70 16.33 16.41
C GLU A 314 -1.77 16.57 15.33
N GLY A 315 -2.29 15.51 14.72
CA GLY A 315 -3.23 15.57 13.60
C GLY A 315 -2.86 14.59 12.49
N ASP A 316 -3.80 14.28 11.59
CA ASP A 316 -3.53 13.36 10.47
C ASP A 316 -2.72 14.09 9.37
N ASP A 317 -1.38 14.00 9.41
CA ASP A 317 -0.48 14.81 8.57
C ASP A 317 -0.12 14.18 7.22
N TYR A 318 0.11 15.02 6.21
CA TYR A 318 0.58 14.61 4.88
C TYR A 318 2.00 15.14 4.60
N ILE A 319 3.00 14.28 4.79
CA ILE A 319 4.42 14.63 4.74
C ILE A 319 5.09 14.01 3.51
N ILE A 320 5.71 14.85 2.70
CA ILE A 320 6.57 14.47 1.57
C ILE A 320 7.95 15.13 1.70
N GLY A 321 8.99 14.29 1.72
CA GLY A 321 10.40 14.66 1.72
C GLY A 321 10.87 15.36 0.43
N SER A 322 12.19 15.43 0.23
CA SER A 322 12.76 16.23 -0.86
C SER A 322 13.71 15.45 -1.77
N HIS A 323 13.28 15.18 -3.01
CA HIS A 323 14.10 14.61 -4.09
C HIS A 323 15.53 15.19 -4.21
N SER A 324 15.74 16.48 -3.88
CA SER A 324 16.95 17.23 -4.26
C SER A 324 17.86 17.74 -3.13
N ARG A 325 17.52 17.57 -1.85
CA ARG A 325 18.30 18.12 -0.72
C ARG A 325 18.94 17.00 0.11
N GLY A 326 20.06 17.31 0.77
CA GLY A 326 20.73 16.42 1.73
C GLY A 326 21.31 15.12 1.14
N ASN A 327 21.54 14.16 2.04
CA ASN A 327 21.82 12.74 1.73
C ASN A 327 20.58 11.86 1.98
N GLY A 328 19.44 12.50 2.19
CA GLY A 328 18.24 11.95 2.81
C GLY A 328 17.64 12.95 3.81
N ASN A 329 16.41 12.70 4.23
CA ASN A 329 15.50 13.50 5.04
C ASN A 329 15.19 12.77 6.37
N ILE A 330 14.99 13.51 7.46
CA ILE A 330 14.33 12.98 8.66
C ILE A 330 12.86 13.43 8.62
N LEU A 331 11.95 12.48 8.49
CA LEU A 331 10.51 12.71 8.43
C LEU A 331 9.87 12.02 9.64
N ASN A 332 9.00 12.74 10.34
CA ASN A 332 8.24 12.23 11.47
C ASN A 332 6.81 12.77 11.29
N GLY A 333 5.81 11.90 11.30
CA GLY A 333 4.41 12.27 11.51
C GLY A 333 4.25 12.87 12.90
N GLY A 334 3.59 12.17 13.81
CA GLY A 334 3.60 12.51 15.21
C GLY A 334 2.62 11.70 16.04
N ALA A 335 1.36 12.13 16.00
CA ALA A 335 0.24 11.53 16.68
C ALA A 335 -1.03 11.74 15.85
N ASP A 336 -1.91 10.73 15.87
CA ASP A 336 -3.03 10.52 14.92
C ASP A 336 -2.53 9.92 13.56
N ASP A 337 -3.40 9.71 12.56
CA ASP A 337 -3.13 8.75 11.47
C ASP A 337 -2.35 9.40 10.28
N ASP A 338 -1.02 9.29 10.24
CA ASP A 338 -0.16 10.03 9.32
C ASP A 338 0.09 9.37 7.95
N THR A 339 0.52 10.16 6.95
CA THR A 339 1.11 9.67 5.69
C THR A 339 2.47 10.30 5.43
N VAL A 340 3.53 9.49 5.41
CA VAL A 340 4.93 9.96 5.31
C VAL A 340 5.66 9.32 4.12
N ILE A 341 6.18 10.15 3.22
CA ILE A 341 6.83 9.73 1.96
C ILE A 341 8.25 10.30 1.85
N GLY A 342 9.27 9.45 1.79
CA GLY A 342 10.70 9.81 1.69
C GLY A 342 11.08 10.43 0.33
N GLN A 343 10.80 9.67 -0.74
CA GLN A 343 11.19 9.87 -2.14
C GLN A 343 12.54 9.23 -2.49
N ASP A 344 13.50 10.00 -3.01
CA ASP A 344 14.85 9.53 -3.35
C ASP A 344 15.83 9.84 -2.20
N LYS A 345 16.79 8.94 -1.97
CA LYS A 345 17.94 8.96 -1.03
C LYS A 345 17.71 8.05 0.19
N ASN A 346 18.42 8.29 1.29
CA ASN A 346 18.45 7.42 2.46
C ASN A 346 17.75 8.12 3.61
N ASP A 347 16.43 7.99 3.65
CA ASP A 347 15.54 8.71 4.53
C ASP A 347 15.34 7.97 5.85
N VAL A 348 14.89 8.70 6.87
CA VAL A 348 14.45 8.13 8.15
C VAL A 348 13.00 8.55 8.33
N LEU A 349 12.09 7.60 8.19
CA LEU A 349 10.66 7.78 8.33
C LEU A 349 10.23 7.29 9.71
N LYS A 350 9.34 8.07 10.32
CA LYS A 350 8.63 7.73 11.54
C LYS A 350 7.17 8.08 11.37
N GLY A 351 6.29 7.15 11.71
CA GLY A 351 4.90 7.48 12.01
C GLY A 351 4.84 8.18 13.37
N GLY A 352 4.26 7.54 14.37
CA GLY A 352 4.52 7.83 15.77
C GLY A 352 3.57 7.12 16.73
N THR A 353 2.32 7.57 16.76
CA THR A 353 1.19 6.94 17.46
C THR A 353 -0.09 7.22 16.68
N GLY A 354 -0.66 6.20 16.06
CA GLY A 354 -1.65 6.36 14.99
C GLY A 354 -1.42 5.24 13.98
N SER A 355 -2.30 5.11 12.99
CA SER A 355 -2.20 4.08 11.95
C SER A 355 -1.52 4.67 10.72
N ASP A 356 -0.20 4.58 10.67
CA ASP A 356 0.61 5.41 9.77
C ASP A 356 0.92 4.73 8.43
N ILE A 357 0.87 5.49 7.34
CA ILE A 357 1.28 5.03 6.00
C ILE A 357 2.69 5.54 5.68
N LEU A 358 3.65 4.62 5.61
CA LEU A 358 5.07 4.93 5.44
C LEU A 358 5.61 4.41 4.10
N ILE A 359 6.16 5.32 3.29
CA ILE A 359 6.70 5.03 1.95
C ILE A 359 8.12 5.59 1.85
N GLY A 360 9.14 4.74 1.96
CA GLY A 360 10.54 5.16 1.79
C GLY A 360 10.80 5.69 0.38
N GLY A 361 10.93 4.76 -0.57
CA GLY A 361 11.08 5.04 -1.99
C GLY A 361 12.45 4.58 -2.51
N GLY A 362 13.12 5.44 -3.26
CA GLY A 362 14.39 5.18 -3.92
C GLY A 362 15.61 5.37 -3.04
N GLY A 363 16.09 4.32 -2.37
CA GLY A 363 17.39 4.32 -1.73
C GLY A 363 17.53 3.30 -0.61
N ASN A 364 18.07 3.70 0.53
CA ASN A 364 18.24 2.79 1.67
C ASN A 364 17.68 3.47 2.91
N ASP A 365 16.41 3.22 3.16
CA ASP A 365 15.61 3.93 4.15
C ASP A 365 15.56 3.19 5.49
N LEU A 366 15.24 3.94 6.54
CA LEU A 366 14.89 3.40 7.85
C LEU A 366 13.45 3.79 8.16
N ILE A 367 12.56 2.81 8.23
CA ILE A 367 11.13 2.96 8.46
C ILE A 367 10.81 2.44 9.87
N ASP A 368 10.04 3.21 10.63
CA ASP A 368 9.68 2.93 12.01
C ASP A 368 8.23 3.39 12.22
N GLY A 369 7.26 2.48 12.37
CA GLY A 369 5.86 2.87 12.59
C GLY A 369 5.71 3.71 13.86
N GLY A 370 5.68 3.06 15.03
CA GLY A 370 5.50 3.79 16.28
C GLY A 370 6.11 3.16 17.54
N GLU A 371 5.77 3.73 18.70
CA GLU A 371 5.95 3.05 20.00
C GLU A 371 4.80 2.05 20.25
N ASP A 372 4.71 0.97 19.47
CA ASP A 372 3.88 -0.18 19.89
C ASP A 372 4.51 -0.83 21.14
N SER A 373 3.94 -0.50 22.29
CA SER A 373 4.27 -1.13 23.54
C SER A 373 3.34 -2.31 23.77
N LEU A 374 3.91 -3.51 23.95
CA LEU A 374 3.24 -4.75 24.41
C LEU A 374 2.48 -4.65 25.78
N TYR A 375 2.27 -3.44 26.29
CA TYR A 375 1.53 -3.06 27.49
C TYR A 375 0.56 -1.88 27.30
N ASP A 376 0.58 -1.19 26.16
CA ASP A 376 -0.52 -0.32 25.78
C ASP A 376 -1.64 -1.15 25.14
N ASN A 377 -2.79 -0.50 24.91
CA ASN A 377 -3.96 -1.11 24.28
C ASN A 377 -4.13 -0.51 22.88
N ASP A 378 -3.00 -0.15 22.26
CA ASP A 378 -3.00 0.36 20.91
C ASP A 378 -3.36 -0.77 19.93
N LEU A 379 -4.13 -0.40 18.93
CA LEU A 379 -4.65 -1.23 17.85
C LEU A 379 -4.56 -0.48 16.53
N ALA A 380 -3.75 0.58 16.48
CA ALA A 380 -3.26 1.14 15.24
C ALA A 380 -2.51 0.08 14.41
N SER A 381 -2.47 0.31 13.10
CA SER A 381 -1.88 -0.63 12.15
C SER A 381 -1.02 0.15 11.17
N ASP A 382 0.29 0.16 11.42
CA ASP A 382 1.24 0.86 10.56
C ASP A 382 1.47 0.05 9.28
N VAL A 383 1.51 0.75 8.14
CA VAL A 383 1.60 0.17 6.80
C VAL A 383 2.86 0.68 6.10
N ALA A 384 3.81 -0.22 5.86
CA ALA A 384 4.95 0.07 5.00
C ALA A 384 4.63 -0.29 3.54
N ILE A 385 4.77 0.66 2.61
CA ILE A 385 4.48 0.43 1.19
C ILE A 385 5.71 0.54 0.31
N PHE A 386 5.93 -0.47 -0.54
CA PHE A 386 7.00 -0.56 -1.53
C PHE A 386 6.39 -0.64 -2.93
N ARG A 387 6.81 0.24 -3.86
CA ARG A 387 6.23 0.31 -5.22
C ARG A 387 7.31 0.43 -6.30
N ASN A 388 7.55 -0.61 -7.08
CA ASN A 388 8.52 -0.56 -8.19
C ASN A 388 8.37 -1.74 -9.16
N ASP A 389 8.71 -1.50 -10.43
CA ASP A 389 9.03 -2.58 -11.38
C ASP A 389 10.39 -3.21 -11.03
N ALA A 390 10.37 -4.18 -10.10
CA ALA A 390 11.53 -4.91 -9.60
C ALA A 390 11.15 -6.11 -8.73
N ASN A 391 12.08 -7.04 -8.59
CA ASN A 391 11.99 -8.13 -7.61
C ASN A 391 12.13 -7.60 -6.18
N PHE A 392 11.23 -8.06 -5.30
CA PHE A 392 11.25 -7.83 -3.87
C PHE A 392 11.68 -9.08 -3.09
N THR A 393 12.50 -8.89 -2.05
CA THR A 393 12.93 -10.01 -1.20
C THR A 393 13.07 -9.55 0.23
N PHE A 394 12.28 -10.16 1.11
CA PHE A 394 12.25 -9.83 2.52
C PHE A 394 13.19 -10.74 3.32
N THR A 395 13.87 -10.19 4.32
CA THR A 395 14.73 -10.95 5.23
C THR A 395 14.62 -10.45 6.67
N LYS A 396 14.42 -11.35 7.62
CA LYS A 396 14.39 -11.03 9.06
C LYS A 396 15.80 -10.94 9.63
N GLN A 397 16.15 -9.86 10.32
CA GLN A 397 17.46 -9.71 10.93
C GLN A 397 17.60 -10.62 12.17
N SER A 398 18.66 -11.44 12.17
CA SER A 398 18.84 -12.48 13.20
C SER A 398 19.05 -11.90 14.60
N GLY A 399 18.02 -12.03 15.44
CA GLY A 399 18.04 -11.60 16.85
C GLY A 399 17.45 -10.21 17.11
N THR A 400 16.79 -9.60 16.12
CA THR A 400 15.96 -8.40 16.28
C THR A 400 14.54 -8.65 15.73
N TRP A 401 13.66 -7.65 15.85
CA TRP A 401 12.33 -7.63 15.22
C TRP A 401 12.32 -6.74 13.95
N GLU A 402 13.49 -6.60 13.32
CA GLU A 402 13.69 -5.73 12.16
C GLU A 402 13.72 -6.59 10.89
N TYR A 403 13.02 -6.14 9.87
CA TYR A 403 13.05 -6.71 8.53
C TYR A 403 13.90 -5.86 7.60
N ARG A 404 14.35 -6.48 6.51
CA ARG A 404 14.93 -5.79 5.36
C ARG A 404 14.21 -6.20 4.10
N VAL A 405 14.02 -5.25 3.19
CA VAL A 405 13.57 -5.50 1.83
C VAL A 405 14.58 -4.95 0.83
N SER A 406 14.73 -5.62 -0.31
CA SER A 406 15.39 -5.05 -1.50
C SER A 406 14.38 -4.82 -2.60
N GLY A 407 14.55 -3.78 -3.41
CA GLY A 407 13.70 -3.49 -4.58
C GLY A 407 13.98 -2.11 -5.19
N GLN A 408 13.93 -1.07 -4.34
CA GLN A 408 14.38 0.30 -4.69
C GLN A 408 15.70 0.71 -4.01
N GLY A 409 16.19 -0.15 -3.12
CA GLY A 409 17.58 -0.26 -2.67
C GLY A 409 17.66 -1.30 -1.56
N ILE A 410 18.01 -0.93 -0.32
CA ILE A 410 17.88 -1.83 0.84
C ILE A 410 17.36 -1.05 2.04
N ASP A 411 16.10 -1.29 2.37
CA ASP A 411 15.38 -0.59 3.42
C ASP A 411 15.30 -1.45 4.68
N GLU A 412 15.34 -0.83 5.85
CA GLU A 412 15.18 -1.46 7.16
C GLU A 412 13.87 -1.00 7.79
N PHE A 413 12.99 -1.92 8.19
CA PHE A 413 11.72 -1.57 8.83
C PHE A 413 11.42 -2.39 10.09
N LYS A 414 10.66 -1.78 11.01
CA LYS A 414 10.24 -2.35 12.30
C LYS A 414 9.00 -1.63 12.82
N ASN A 415 8.27 -2.27 13.74
CA ASN A 415 6.99 -1.75 14.26
C ASN A 415 6.06 -1.44 13.09
N ILE A 416 5.70 -2.47 12.33
CA ILE A 416 4.86 -2.39 11.12
C ILE A 416 3.96 -3.62 11.17
N GLU A 417 2.65 -3.41 11.09
CA GLU A 417 1.64 -4.45 11.21
C GLU A 417 1.23 -5.01 9.84
N SER A 418 1.39 -4.21 8.78
CA SER A 418 1.17 -4.69 7.40
C SER A 418 2.18 -4.13 6.39
N VAL A 419 2.50 -4.95 5.40
CA VAL A 419 3.35 -4.57 4.25
C VAL A 419 2.52 -4.61 2.97
N VAL A 420 2.62 -3.57 2.17
CA VAL A 420 2.05 -3.53 0.81
C VAL A 420 3.20 -3.50 -0.20
N VAL A 421 3.15 -4.38 -1.20
CA VAL A 421 4.06 -4.40 -2.35
C VAL A 421 3.24 -4.30 -3.63
N GLU A 422 3.53 -3.30 -4.45
CA GLU A 422 3.06 -3.24 -5.84
C GLU A 422 4.27 -3.31 -6.77
N ALA A 423 4.28 -4.30 -7.66
CA ALA A 423 5.38 -4.54 -8.57
C ALA A 423 5.23 -3.76 -9.90
N GLY A 424 5.67 -4.32 -11.03
CA GLY A 424 5.81 -3.65 -12.33
C GLY A 424 4.90 -4.10 -13.46
N ASP A 425 5.29 -3.79 -14.70
CA ASP A 425 4.73 -4.39 -15.93
C ASP A 425 5.70 -5.44 -16.53
N SER A 426 6.63 -5.96 -15.71
CA SER A 426 7.65 -6.96 -16.10
C SER A 426 7.58 -8.14 -15.13
N ASP A 427 7.95 -9.34 -15.59
CA ASP A 427 8.10 -10.54 -14.76
C ASP A 427 8.91 -10.24 -13.47
N ASN A 428 8.27 -10.31 -12.31
CA ASN A 428 8.82 -9.93 -11.03
C ASN A 428 8.77 -11.12 -10.03
N THR A 429 9.66 -11.10 -9.05
CA THR A 429 9.66 -12.05 -7.93
C THR A 429 9.47 -11.32 -6.62
N ILE A 430 8.39 -11.60 -5.90
CA ILE A 430 8.09 -11.08 -4.56
C ILE A 430 8.26 -12.23 -3.56
N ASP A 431 9.36 -12.26 -2.81
CA ASP A 431 9.60 -13.27 -1.78
C ASP A 431 9.41 -12.68 -0.37
N ALA A 432 8.19 -12.75 0.14
CA ALA A 432 7.81 -12.31 1.48
C ALA A 432 7.89 -13.42 2.55
N SER A 433 8.43 -14.61 2.21
CA SER A 433 8.49 -15.80 3.09
C SER A 433 9.20 -15.63 4.44
N ALA A 434 9.90 -14.51 4.64
CA ALA A 434 10.54 -14.15 5.89
C ALA A 434 9.68 -13.26 6.81
N LEU A 435 8.53 -12.77 6.35
CA LEU A 435 7.62 -11.93 7.13
C LEU A 435 6.77 -12.78 8.10
N GLU A 436 6.53 -12.23 9.28
CA GLU A 436 5.63 -12.78 10.30
C GLU A 436 4.51 -11.76 10.60
N ILE A 437 4.05 -11.04 9.56
CA ILE A 437 3.03 -9.98 9.56
C ILE A 437 2.24 -10.04 8.25
N SER A 438 1.01 -9.52 8.23
CA SER A 438 0.11 -9.58 7.06
C SER A 438 0.61 -8.73 5.89
N SER A 439 0.54 -9.30 4.70
CA SER A 439 1.10 -8.73 3.47
C SER A 439 0.02 -8.59 2.39
N ASN A 440 0.09 -7.52 1.59
CA ASN A 440 -0.68 -7.37 0.36
C ASN A 440 0.31 -7.21 -0.80
N LEU A 441 0.34 -8.19 -1.70
CA LEU A 441 1.37 -8.39 -2.71
C LEU A 441 0.70 -8.44 -4.10
N ASP A 442 0.95 -7.43 -4.93
CA ASP A 442 0.39 -7.24 -6.27
C ASP A 442 1.53 -7.28 -7.31
N GLY A 443 1.56 -8.33 -8.13
CA GLY A 443 2.52 -8.50 -9.24
C GLY A 443 2.23 -7.59 -10.44
N ARG A 444 0.94 -7.38 -10.70
CA ARG A 444 0.29 -6.54 -11.71
C ARG A 444 0.32 -7.10 -13.13
N ALA A 445 1.50 -7.22 -13.76
CA ALA A 445 1.62 -7.67 -15.14
C ALA A 445 3.04 -8.14 -15.47
N GLY A 446 3.11 -9.22 -16.24
CA GLY A 446 4.30 -10.07 -16.34
C GLY A 446 3.97 -11.46 -15.79
N ASN A 447 4.88 -12.42 -15.94
CA ASN A 447 4.72 -13.74 -15.32
C ASN A 447 5.38 -13.70 -13.93
N ASP A 448 4.58 -13.46 -12.89
CA ASP A 448 5.08 -13.14 -11.54
C ASP A 448 5.23 -14.36 -10.63
N ILE A 449 6.22 -14.31 -9.74
CA ILE A 449 6.43 -15.30 -8.66
C ILE A 449 6.22 -14.62 -7.32
N ILE A 450 5.07 -14.85 -6.70
CA ILE A 450 4.68 -14.25 -5.43
C ILE A 450 4.66 -15.31 -4.34
N LYS A 451 5.36 -15.05 -3.23
CA LYS A 451 5.31 -15.87 -2.02
C LYS A 451 4.95 -15.00 -0.84
N GLY A 452 3.85 -15.30 -0.17
CA GLY A 452 3.51 -14.72 1.13
C GLY A 452 4.43 -15.21 2.24
N GLY A 453 4.17 -14.72 3.44
CA GLY A 453 4.93 -14.97 4.65
C GLY A 453 4.19 -15.89 5.60
N GLY A 454 3.85 -15.34 6.76
CA GLY A 454 2.90 -15.94 7.67
C GLY A 454 2.06 -14.87 8.34
N ASN A 455 0.93 -15.30 8.93
CA ASN A 455 -0.32 -14.55 9.02
C ASN A 455 -0.99 -14.42 7.65
N ASN A 456 -2.11 -13.68 7.64
CA ASN A 456 -3.06 -13.69 6.56
C ASN A 456 -2.64 -12.69 5.48
N ASP A 457 -2.36 -13.19 4.28
CA ASP A 457 -1.84 -12.43 3.16
C ASP A 457 -2.87 -12.31 2.02
N ILE A 458 -2.70 -11.28 1.20
CA ILE A 458 -3.41 -11.06 -0.07
C ILE A 458 -2.35 -11.13 -1.16
N LEU A 459 -2.49 -12.08 -2.09
CA LEU A 459 -1.61 -12.26 -3.23
C LEU A 459 -2.43 -12.08 -4.51
N VAL A 460 -2.00 -11.18 -5.38
CA VAL A 460 -2.61 -10.91 -6.69
C VAL A 460 -1.51 -11.02 -7.74
N GLY A 461 -1.69 -11.92 -8.71
CA GLY A 461 -0.84 -12.02 -9.90
C GLY A 461 -1.09 -10.82 -10.81
N GLY A 462 -2.08 -10.93 -11.70
CA GLY A 462 -2.64 -9.84 -12.47
C GLY A 462 -2.83 -10.17 -13.94
N LEU A 463 -1.80 -9.97 -14.76
CA LEU A 463 -1.79 -10.19 -16.22
C LEU A 463 -0.51 -10.91 -16.66
N GLY A 464 -0.60 -12.21 -16.85
CA GLY A 464 0.51 -13.10 -17.19
C GLY A 464 0.28 -14.45 -16.52
N ASN A 465 1.13 -15.43 -16.79
CA ASN A 465 1.03 -16.72 -16.10
C ASN A 465 1.72 -16.61 -14.73
N ASP A 466 0.91 -16.43 -13.70
CA ASP A 466 1.39 -16.07 -12.37
C ASP A 466 1.51 -17.28 -11.43
N ARG A 467 2.41 -17.17 -10.45
CA ARG A 467 2.72 -18.23 -9.50
C ARG A 467 2.66 -17.73 -8.07
N LEU A 468 1.54 -18.01 -7.41
CA LEU A 468 1.21 -17.54 -6.07
C LEU A 468 1.37 -18.68 -5.06
N ILE A 469 2.20 -18.47 -4.04
CA ILE A 469 2.38 -19.39 -2.91
C ILE A 469 2.01 -18.66 -1.63
N ALA A 470 0.87 -19.02 -1.05
CA ALA A 470 0.25 -18.44 0.12
C ALA A 470 1.22 -18.28 1.31
N GLY A 471 1.64 -19.40 1.90
CA GLY A 471 2.52 -19.41 3.06
C GLY A 471 1.85 -20.05 4.28
N LEU A 472 1.65 -19.27 5.34
CA LEU A 472 1.06 -19.70 6.61
C LEU A 472 0.05 -18.69 7.17
N GLY A 473 -1.18 -18.72 6.69
CA GLY A 473 -2.28 -17.91 7.20
C GLY A 473 -3.57 -18.29 6.49
N PHE A 474 -4.68 -17.62 6.82
CA PHE A 474 -5.76 -17.54 5.84
C PHE A 474 -5.27 -16.62 4.75
N ASP A 475 -5.16 -17.11 3.54
CA ASP A 475 -4.61 -16.35 2.43
C ASP A 475 -5.66 -16.20 1.31
N TYR A 476 -5.70 -15.03 0.68
CA TYR A 476 -6.50 -14.77 -0.52
C TYR A 476 -5.57 -14.69 -1.72
N LEU A 477 -5.73 -15.61 -2.67
CA LEU A 477 -4.94 -15.71 -3.89
C LEU A 477 -5.84 -15.45 -5.11
N ASP A 478 -5.42 -14.52 -5.96
CA ASP A 478 -6.10 -14.14 -7.22
C ASP A 478 -5.05 -14.21 -8.34
N GLY A 479 -5.19 -15.16 -9.27
CA GLY A 479 -4.29 -15.31 -10.42
C GLY A 479 -4.46 -14.14 -11.38
N GLY A 480 -5.64 -14.04 -11.98
CA GLY A 480 -6.08 -12.91 -12.78
C GLY A 480 -6.39 -13.28 -14.23
N GLN A 481 -5.47 -12.99 -15.15
CA GLN A 481 -5.53 -13.40 -16.56
C GLN A 481 -4.20 -14.03 -16.97
N GLY A 482 -4.22 -15.34 -17.13
CA GLY A 482 -3.07 -16.18 -17.40
C GLY A 482 -3.43 -17.63 -17.18
N ASN A 483 -2.48 -18.54 -17.33
CA ASN A 483 -2.60 -19.90 -16.83
C ASN A 483 -1.83 -19.95 -15.51
N ASP A 484 -2.54 -19.77 -14.40
CA ASP A 484 -1.95 -19.43 -13.12
C ASP A 484 -1.76 -20.64 -12.21
N ILE A 485 -0.78 -20.59 -11.31
CA ILE A 485 -0.49 -21.63 -10.31
C ILE A 485 -0.67 -21.05 -8.92
N LEU A 486 -1.78 -21.39 -8.28
CA LEU A 486 -2.16 -20.94 -6.94
C LEU A 486 -2.01 -22.08 -5.94
N ILE A 487 -1.17 -21.86 -4.92
CA ILE A 487 -0.83 -22.86 -3.90
C ILE A 487 -1.13 -22.26 -2.52
N GLY A 488 -2.12 -22.82 -1.84
CA GLY A 488 -2.50 -22.52 -0.46
C GLY A 488 -1.49 -23.00 0.58
N SER A 489 -1.87 -22.93 1.85
CA SER A 489 -0.98 -23.20 2.98
C SER A 489 -0.62 -24.69 3.12
N GLY A 490 0.65 -24.96 3.42
CA GLY A 490 1.21 -26.33 3.44
C GLY A 490 1.26 -27.03 4.81
N THR A 491 0.81 -26.37 5.89
CA THR A 491 0.72 -26.96 7.24
C THR A 491 -0.30 -26.24 8.13
N SER A 492 -1.11 -26.99 8.88
CA SER A 492 -2.10 -26.50 9.86
C SER A 492 -1.60 -25.53 10.99
N ASP A 493 -2.02 -24.25 10.99
CA ASP A 493 -2.11 -23.16 12.03
C ASP A 493 -1.89 -21.82 11.23
N VAL A 494 -2.79 -20.83 11.07
CA VAL A 494 -4.05 -20.42 11.74
C VAL A 494 -4.95 -19.51 10.88
N GLY A 495 -6.28 -19.68 10.91
CA GLY A 495 -7.20 -18.54 10.67
C GLY A 495 -8.62 -18.91 10.20
N ARG A 496 -9.64 -18.22 10.70
CA ARG A 496 -10.96 -18.15 10.04
C ARG A 496 -11.51 -16.73 10.08
N TYR A 497 -11.85 -16.22 8.91
CA TYR A 497 -12.60 -14.98 8.73
C TYR A 497 -14.12 -15.20 8.77
N SER A 498 -14.86 -14.18 9.19
CA SER A 498 -16.32 -14.16 9.08
C SER A 498 -16.76 -13.84 7.64
N GLU A 499 -18.03 -14.07 7.34
CA GLU A 499 -18.65 -13.69 6.04
C GLU A 499 -18.45 -12.20 5.69
N THR A 500 -18.23 -11.33 6.69
CA THR A 500 -18.01 -9.90 6.46
C THR A 500 -16.60 -9.63 5.92
N GLU A 501 -15.61 -10.37 6.40
CA GLU A 501 -14.21 -10.27 5.97
C GLU A 501 -14.05 -10.92 4.58
N LEU A 502 -14.69 -12.07 4.34
CA LEU A 502 -14.80 -12.68 3.01
C LEU A 502 -15.47 -11.73 1.99
N ALA A 503 -16.52 -11.01 2.39
CA ALA A 503 -17.19 -10.03 1.53
C ALA A 503 -16.38 -8.74 1.30
N VAL A 504 -15.40 -8.41 2.15
CA VAL A 504 -14.45 -7.32 1.90
C VAL A 504 -13.36 -7.78 0.94
N ALA A 505 -12.78 -8.97 1.13
CA ALA A 505 -11.80 -9.55 0.22
C ALA A 505 -12.34 -9.67 -1.21
N ARG A 506 -13.60 -10.11 -1.37
CA ARG A 506 -14.32 -10.15 -2.67
C ARG A 506 -14.77 -8.77 -3.21
N GLY A 507 -14.42 -7.66 -2.55
CA GLY A 507 -14.82 -6.31 -2.95
C GLY A 507 -16.34 -6.01 -2.85
N GLU A 508 -17.12 -6.88 -2.23
CA GLU A 508 -18.57 -6.74 -2.06
C GLU A 508 -18.94 -5.71 -0.97
N LEU A 509 -18.02 -5.47 -0.03
CA LEU A 509 -18.12 -4.49 1.05
C LEU A 509 -16.84 -3.63 1.15
N PRO A 510 -16.94 -2.35 1.56
CA PRO A 510 -15.77 -1.53 1.83
C PRO A 510 -15.07 -1.99 3.11
N GLU A 511 -13.74 -1.88 3.15
CA GLU A 511 -12.83 -2.27 4.24
C GLU A 511 -13.27 -1.84 5.65
N SER A 512 -13.95 -0.69 5.77
CA SER A 512 -14.65 -0.24 7.00
C SER A 512 -15.63 -1.26 7.61
N ALA A 513 -16.06 -2.28 6.87
CA ALA A 513 -16.92 -3.37 7.32
C ALA A 513 -16.18 -4.43 8.16
N LEU A 514 -14.85 -4.50 8.06
CA LEU A 514 -14.00 -5.40 8.87
C LEU A 514 -14.11 -5.10 10.37
N ARG A 515 -14.36 -3.83 10.76
CA ARG A 515 -14.60 -3.43 12.16
C ARG A 515 -15.97 -3.91 12.66
N SER A 516 -16.06 -5.19 13.03
CA SER A 516 -17.19 -5.78 13.75
C SER A 516 -17.05 -5.62 15.28
N PRO A 517 -18.10 -5.18 16.01
CA PRO A 517 -17.99 -4.92 17.45
C PRO A 517 -18.07 -6.19 18.29
N LEU A 518 -17.03 -6.44 19.10
CA LEU A 518 -16.95 -7.56 20.06
C LEU A 518 -18.14 -7.59 21.00
N VAL A 519 -18.60 -6.42 21.46
CA VAL A 519 -19.77 -6.26 22.33
C VAL A 519 -20.52 -5.00 21.92
N THR A 520 -21.85 -5.08 21.87
CA THR A 520 -22.70 -3.88 21.79
C THR A 520 -23.69 -3.87 22.95
N ILE A 521 -23.66 -2.83 23.77
CA ILE A 521 -24.58 -2.67 24.91
C ILE A 521 -25.71 -1.72 24.56
N TYR A 522 -26.89 -1.93 25.16
CA TYR A 522 -28.12 -1.20 24.85
C TYR A 522 -28.84 -0.74 26.12
N GLN A 523 -29.38 0.48 26.04
CA GLN A 523 -30.01 1.17 27.16
C GLN A 523 -31.36 0.56 27.57
N HIS A 524 -32.03 -0.15 26.67
CA HIS A 524 -33.32 -0.80 26.92
C HIS A 524 -33.27 -2.28 26.56
N ASP A 525 -34.33 -3.00 26.91
CA ASP A 525 -34.52 -4.38 26.51
C ASP A 525 -34.70 -4.52 24.99
N SER A 526 -34.58 -5.74 24.49
CA SER A 526 -34.75 -6.08 23.06
C SER A 526 -33.88 -5.26 22.10
N TYR A 527 -32.67 -4.88 22.55
CA TYR A 527 -31.70 -4.05 21.81
C TYR A 527 -32.19 -2.62 21.50
N GLY A 528 -33.06 -2.06 22.34
CA GLY A 528 -33.59 -0.70 22.21
C GLY A 528 -32.79 0.39 22.92
N GLY A 529 -33.16 1.65 22.67
CA GLY A 529 -32.58 2.83 23.34
C GLY A 529 -31.25 3.28 22.72
N LYS A 530 -30.45 4.02 23.50
CA LYS A 530 -29.05 4.30 23.11
C LYS A 530 -28.23 3.02 23.11
N SER A 531 -27.24 2.94 22.24
CA SER A 531 -26.29 1.84 22.18
C SER A 531 -24.84 2.33 22.15
N LYS A 532 -23.92 1.52 22.65
CA LYS A 532 -22.47 1.69 22.48
C LYS A 532 -21.87 0.37 22.03
N ALA A 533 -21.17 0.43 20.90
CA ALA A 533 -20.32 -0.64 20.41
C ALA A 533 -18.92 -0.51 21.02
N PHE A 534 -18.31 -1.66 21.30
CA PHE A 534 -16.92 -1.82 21.73
C PHE A 534 -16.24 -2.80 20.78
N TYR A 535 -15.05 -2.43 20.32
CA TYR A 535 -14.26 -3.18 19.33
C TYR A 535 -13.04 -3.83 19.98
N ASP A 536 -12.80 -3.52 21.25
CA ASP A 536 -11.52 -3.75 21.93
C ASP A 536 -11.75 -4.58 23.20
N LEU A 537 -10.75 -5.39 23.55
CA LEU A 537 -10.68 -6.02 24.87
C LEU A 537 -10.35 -4.96 25.93
N GLY A 538 -10.75 -5.20 27.18
CA GLY A 538 -10.33 -4.34 28.29
C GLY A 538 -11.44 -3.94 29.24
N ASN A 539 -11.21 -2.85 29.97
CA ASN A 539 -12.02 -2.44 31.12
C ASN A 539 -12.63 -1.06 30.86
N PHE A 540 -13.96 -1.01 30.71
CA PHE A 540 -14.66 0.23 30.37
C PHE A 540 -15.47 0.72 31.58
N THR A 541 -15.21 1.97 31.96
CA THR A 541 -15.86 2.67 33.07
C THR A 541 -17.13 3.38 32.61
N ASP A 542 -17.93 3.86 33.57
CA ASP A 542 -19.21 4.56 33.37
C ASP A 542 -19.15 5.68 32.34
N HIS A 543 -18.06 6.46 32.34
CA HIS A 543 -17.81 7.51 31.34
C HIS A 543 -17.63 6.98 29.90
N GLN A 544 -17.13 5.76 29.73
CA GLN A 544 -16.87 5.13 28.43
C GLN A 544 -18.07 4.32 27.90
N LEU A 545 -19.09 4.04 28.75
CA LEU A 545 -20.24 3.21 28.36
C LEU A 545 -21.18 3.88 27.34
N GLY A 546 -21.18 5.20 27.19
CA GLY A 546 -21.95 5.95 26.18
C GLY A 546 -23.50 5.93 26.30
N ILE A 547 -24.07 4.89 26.92
CA ILE A 547 -25.53 4.73 27.13
C ILE A 547 -26.04 5.36 28.43
N GLY A 548 -25.13 5.73 29.33
CA GLY A 548 -25.40 6.22 30.69
C GLY A 548 -25.05 5.20 31.78
N ASN A 549 -24.68 5.69 32.96
CA ASN A 549 -24.45 4.84 34.13
C ASN A 549 -25.73 4.17 34.59
N ASP A 550 -25.65 2.92 35.07
CA ASP A 550 -26.79 2.16 35.62
C ASP A 550 -27.98 2.12 34.65
N ALA A 551 -27.70 1.94 33.36
CA ALA A 551 -28.70 1.99 32.29
C ALA A 551 -28.62 0.84 31.28
N LEU A 552 -27.79 -0.17 31.53
CA LEU A 552 -27.64 -1.34 30.64
C LEU A 552 -28.80 -2.32 30.88
N SER A 553 -29.57 -2.60 29.83
CA SER A 553 -30.72 -3.51 29.88
C SER A 553 -30.62 -4.71 28.91
N SER A 554 -29.91 -4.58 27.78
CA SER A 554 -29.62 -5.70 26.86
C SER A 554 -28.26 -5.56 26.17
N LEU A 555 -27.73 -6.65 25.61
CA LEU A 555 -26.40 -6.67 25.00
C LEU A 555 -26.27 -7.71 23.90
N LYS A 556 -25.44 -7.41 22.89
CA LYS A 556 -24.89 -8.37 21.94
C LYS A 556 -23.44 -8.65 22.28
N VAL A 557 -23.01 -9.89 22.10
CA VAL A 557 -21.63 -10.37 22.23
C VAL A 557 -21.31 -11.15 20.96
N ALA A 558 -20.16 -10.87 20.35
CA ALA A 558 -19.61 -11.63 19.24
C ALA A 558 -19.13 -13.01 19.73
N ASP A 559 -19.16 -14.01 18.86
CA ASP A 559 -18.65 -15.33 19.20
C ASP A 559 -17.13 -15.30 19.45
N GLY A 560 -16.65 -16.16 20.35
CA GLY A 560 -15.28 -16.11 20.86
C GLY A 560 -15.02 -15.07 21.98
N TYR A 561 -15.99 -14.22 22.33
CA TYR A 561 -15.85 -13.17 23.36
C TYR A 561 -16.82 -13.34 24.55
N ARG A 562 -16.48 -12.70 25.67
CA ARG A 562 -17.36 -12.57 26.84
C ARG A 562 -17.28 -11.17 27.44
N VAL A 563 -18.40 -10.70 27.98
CA VAL A 563 -18.50 -9.46 28.76
C VAL A 563 -18.87 -9.75 30.21
N THR A 564 -18.12 -9.19 31.16
CA THR A 564 -18.48 -9.19 32.58
C THR A 564 -18.92 -7.80 33.00
N LEU A 565 -20.19 -7.67 33.35
CA LEU A 565 -20.82 -6.47 33.88
C LEU A 565 -20.53 -6.36 35.39
N TYR A 566 -20.32 -5.15 35.90
CA TYR A 566 -20.06 -4.86 37.31
C TYR A 566 -20.97 -3.75 37.83
N GLN A 567 -21.47 -3.93 39.05
CA GLN A 567 -22.43 -2.98 39.65
C GLN A 567 -21.86 -1.62 40.00
N HIS A 568 -20.54 -1.51 40.14
CA HIS A 568 -19.86 -0.26 40.50
C HIS A 568 -18.66 -0.03 39.58
N HIS A 569 -18.18 1.22 39.57
CA HIS A 569 -16.95 1.61 38.89
C HIS A 569 -15.74 0.74 39.30
N ASN A 570 -14.76 0.65 38.39
CA ASN A 570 -13.49 -0.04 38.58
C ASN A 570 -13.62 -1.53 38.97
N ARG A 571 -14.59 -2.26 38.37
CA ARG A 571 -14.79 -3.71 38.55
C ARG A 571 -15.12 -4.12 39.98
N THR A 572 -15.95 -3.32 40.66
CA THR A 572 -16.39 -3.58 42.04
C THR A 572 -17.90 -3.79 42.14
N GLY A 573 -18.39 -4.25 43.30
CA GLY A 573 -19.79 -4.68 43.48
C GLY A 573 -20.01 -6.14 43.09
N ASN A 574 -21.28 -6.52 42.87
CA ASN A 574 -21.57 -7.83 42.24
C ASN A 574 -21.28 -7.77 40.74
N SER A 575 -21.11 -8.93 40.11
CA SER A 575 -20.87 -9.04 38.67
C SER A 575 -21.76 -10.09 37.99
N LEU A 576 -21.94 -9.93 36.69
CA LEU A 576 -22.69 -10.84 35.80
C LEU A 576 -21.94 -10.99 34.48
N THR A 577 -21.57 -12.22 34.11
CA THR A 577 -20.85 -12.52 32.86
C THR A 577 -21.79 -13.09 31.80
N HIS A 578 -21.73 -12.54 30.59
CA HIS A 578 -22.39 -13.04 29.38
C HIS A 578 -21.36 -13.41 28.31
N ASP A 579 -21.47 -14.65 27.83
CA ASP A 579 -20.75 -15.24 26.70
C ASP A 579 -21.74 -15.59 25.57
N PHE A 580 -22.74 -14.72 25.38
CA PHE A 580 -23.78 -14.78 24.35
C PHE A 580 -24.59 -13.47 24.31
N SER A 581 -25.14 -13.14 23.13
CA SER A 581 -26.10 -12.05 22.96
C SER A 581 -27.44 -12.32 23.68
N THR A 582 -27.95 -11.34 24.44
CA THR A 582 -29.24 -11.44 25.14
C THR A 582 -30.10 -10.18 24.98
N THR A 583 -31.39 -10.38 24.71
CA THR A 583 -32.40 -9.31 24.66
C THR A 583 -32.76 -8.74 26.03
N TYR A 584 -32.32 -9.36 27.13
CA TYR A 584 -32.52 -8.88 28.49
C TYR A 584 -31.45 -9.47 29.43
N ILE A 585 -30.79 -8.64 30.24
CA ILE A 585 -29.72 -9.13 31.15
C ILE A 585 -30.26 -9.74 32.45
N GLY A 586 -31.51 -9.47 32.81
CA GLY A 586 -32.23 -10.15 33.90
C GLY A 586 -32.53 -9.29 35.13
N ASP A 587 -33.62 -9.63 35.81
CA ASP A 587 -34.30 -8.87 36.90
C ASP A 587 -33.41 -8.34 38.05
N TRP A 588 -32.21 -8.88 38.24
CA TRP A 588 -31.33 -8.59 39.38
C TRP A 588 -30.06 -7.81 39.02
N PHE A 589 -29.82 -7.54 37.72
CA PHE A 589 -28.66 -6.80 37.21
C PHE A 589 -29.05 -5.71 36.19
N ASN A 590 -30.30 -5.72 35.72
CA ASN A 590 -30.85 -4.71 34.82
C ASN A 590 -30.73 -3.30 35.42
N ASP A 591 -30.21 -2.35 34.64
CA ASP A 591 -30.04 -0.94 35.04
C ASP A 591 -29.21 -0.77 36.34
N GLU A 592 -28.23 -1.65 36.55
CA GLU A 592 -27.31 -1.61 37.70
C GLU A 592 -25.84 -1.62 37.26
N THR A 593 -25.53 -1.53 35.95
CA THR A 593 -24.15 -1.65 35.44
C THR A 593 -23.42 -0.30 35.40
N SER A 594 -22.30 -0.22 36.13
CA SER A 594 -21.41 0.96 36.20
C SER A 594 -19.99 0.73 35.64
N SER A 595 -19.59 -0.51 35.37
CA SER A 595 -18.41 -0.81 34.53
C SER A 595 -18.53 -2.17 33.87
N ILE A 596 -17.84 -2.38 32.75
CA ILE A 596 -17.77 -3.67 32.05
C ILE A 596 -16.32 -4.08 31.80
N VAL A 597 -16.11 -5.39 31.61
CA VAL A 597 -14.83 -5.97 31.18
C VAL A 597 -15.10 -6.88 30.00
N ILE A 598 -14.40 -6.69 28.89
CA ILE A 598 -14.49 -7.52 27.69
C ILE A 598 -13.22 -8.37 27.60
N GLU A 599 -13.39 -9.68 27.46
CA GLU A 599 -12.32 -10.68 27.42
C GLU A 599 -12.61 -11.71 26.31
N LYS A 600 -11.58 -12.41 25.82
CA LYS A 600 -11.79 -13.64 25.03
C LYS A 600 -12.47 -14.69 25.90
N ALA A 601 -13.42 -15.43 25.32
CA ALA A 601 -14.08 -16.56 25.97
C ALA A 601 -13.09 -17.72 26.14
N PRO A 602 -13.24 -18.58 27.18
CA PRO A 602 -12.43 -19.79 27.31
C PRO A 602 -12.72 -20.77 26.15
N PRO A 603 -11.69 -21.42 25.56
CA PRO A 603 -11.85 -22.34 24.42
C PRO A 603 -12.97 -23.36 24.55
N VAL A 604 -13.12 -23.96 25.73
CA VAL A 604 -14.20 -24.92 26.02
C VAL A 604 -14.74 -24.67 27.43
N THR A 605 -16.07 -24.71 27.59
CA THR A 605 -16.70 -24.75 28.91
C THR A 605 -17.57 -26.01 29.03
N ILE A 606 -17.19 -26.94 29.89
CA ILE A 606 -17.92 -28.18 30.13
C ILE A 606 -18.90 -28.02 31.30
N TYR A 607 -20.07 -28.66 31.21
CA TYR A 607 -21.17 -28.53 32.16
C TYR A 607 -21.64 -29.90 32.68
N ARG A 608 -21.93 -29.92 33.98
CA ARG A 608 -22.39 -31.13 34.67
C ARG A 608 -23.78 -31.57 34.28
N ASP A 609 -24.70 -30.63 34.05
CA ASP A 609 -26.08 -30.92 33.67
C ASP A 609 -26.32 -30.50 32.21
N GLY A 610 -27.30 -31.12 31.55
CA GLY A 610 -27.70 -30.77 30.18
C GLY A 610 -28.21 -29.33 30.04
N SER A 611 -28.14 -28.80 28.81
CA SER A 611 -28.50 -27.41 28.47
C SER A 611 -27.69 -26.35 29.21
N TYR A 612 -26.37 -26.57 29.36
CA TYR A 612 -25.41 -25.63 29.95
C TYR A 612 -25.68 -25.26 31.42
N ARG A 613 -26.05 -26.27 32.22
CA ARG A 613 -26.51 -26.10 33.61
C ARG A 613 -25.61 -26.82 34.62
N GLY A 614 -25.85 -26.53 35.90
CA GLY A 614 -25.14 -27.15 37.01
C GLY A 614 -23.77 -26.53 37.27
N ARG A 615 -22.82 -27.35 37.70
CA ARG A 615 -21.41 -26.94 37.80
C ARG A 615 -20.82 -26.86 36.40
N ARG A 616 -20.03 -25.82 36.13
CA ARG A 616 -19.27 -25.65 34.90
C ARG A 616 -17.78 -25.62 35.18
N GLN A 617 -16.96 -26.08 34.24
CA GLN A 617 -15.50 -25.93 34.29
C GLN A 617 -15.02 -25.37 32.95
N GLU A 618 -14.19 -24.33 33.02
CA GLU A 618 -13.55 -23.70 31.87
C GLU A 618 -12.24 -24.46 31.59
N LEU A 619 -12.00 -24.82 30.33
CA LEU A 619 -10.82 -25.52 29.83
C LEU A 619 -10.12 -24.67 28.77
N SER A 620 -8.80 -24.73 28.77
CA SER A 620 -7.91 -24.20 27.72
C SER A 620 -7.54 -25.33 26.76
N VAL A 621 -6.74 -25.04 25.73
CA VAL A 621 -6.08 -26.09 24.93
C VAL A 621 -5.25 -26.98 25.85
N GLY A 622 -5.37 -28.30 25.69
CA GLY A 622 -4.61 -29.28 26.47
C GLY A 622 -5.34 -30.60 26.74
N SER A 623 -4.67 -31.44 27.52
CA SER A 623 -5.05 -32.83 27.79
C SER A 623 -5.47 -33.03 29.25
N TYR A 624 -6.77 -33.21 29.47
CA TYR A 624 -7.41 -33.29 30.79
C TYR A 624 -7.81 -34.73 31.13
N ASN A 625 -6.98 -35.39 31.93
CA ASN A 625 -7.29 -36.71 32.50
C ASN A 625 -8.25 -36.59 33.72
N VAL A 626 -8.65 -37.70 34.34
CA VAL A 626 -9.59 -37.77 35.50
C VAL A 626 -9.36 -36.66 36.56
N GLY A 627 -8.10 -36.41 36.94
CA GLY A 627 -7.75 -35.38 37.93
C GLY A 627 -7.97 -33.94 37.44
N GLY A 628 -7.89 -33.71 36.13
CA GLY A 628 -8.18 -32.44 35.47
C GLY A 628 -9.67 -32.09 35.46
N LEU A 629 -10.58 -33.08 35.57
CA LEU A 629 -12.04 -32.86 35.57
C LEU A 629 -12.62 -32.63 36.99
N SER A 630 -11.78 -32.31 37.97
CA SER A 630 -12.14 -32.33 39.40
C SER A 630 -13.23 -31.33 39.84
N TYR A 631 -13.55 -30.32 39.03
CA TYR A 631 -14.56 -29.31 39.39
C TYR A 631 -15.99 -29.75 39.05
N ILE A 632 -16.19 -30.35 37.86
CA ILE A 632 -17.47 -31.00 37.51
C ILE A 632 -17.59 -32.43 38.08
N GLY A 633 -16.47 -33.16 38.12
CA GLY A 633 -16.38 -34.59 38.48
C GLY A 633 -16.09 -35.48 37.27
N ASN A 634 -15.41 -36.61 37.51
CA ASN A 634 -15.30 -37.71 36.54
C ASN A 634 -16.67 -38.32 36.28
N GLU A 635 -16.97 -38.79 35.06
CA GLU A 635 -18.26 -39.42 34.73
C GLU A 635 -19.45 -38.50 35.07
N GLN A 636 -19.32 -37.18 34.86
CA GLN A 636 -20.35 -36.19 35.21
C GLN A 636 -20.59 -35.12 34.14
N LEU A 637 -20.02 -35.25 32.93
CA LEU A 637 -20.23 -34.28 31.84
C LEU A 637 -21.54 -34.61 31.10
N SER A 638 -22.43 -33.63 30.94
CA SER A 638 -23.69 -33.79 30.19
C SER A 638 -23.89 -32.79 29.03
N SER A 639 -23.24 -31.62 29.06
CA SER A 639 -23.24 -30.65 27.96
C SER A 639 -21.96 -29.81 27.93
N LEU A 640 -21.66 -29.17 26.81
CA LEU A 640 -20.44 -28.38 26.62
C LEU A 640 -20.66 -27.20 25.66
N LYS A 641 -19.99 -26.09 25.94
CA LYS A 641 -19.77 -24.99 24.99
C LYS A 641 -18.37 -25.12 24.40
N VAL A 642 -18.24 -24.85 23.11
CA VAL A 642 -16.98 -24.83 22.36
C VAL A 642 -16.93 -23.47 21.67
N ALA A 643 -15.85 -22.73 21.88
CA ALA A 643 -15.57 -21.52 21.11
C ALA A 643 -15.19 -21.91 19.67
N GLU A 644 -15.46 -21.03 18.73
CA GLU A 644 -15.07 -21.22 17.33
C GLU A 644 -13.54 -21.34 17.21
N GLY A 645 -13.08 -22.19 16.28
CA GLY A 645 -11.66 -22.54 16.17
C GLY A 645 -11.15 -23.54 17.22
N TYR A 646 -12.01 -24.33 17.87
CA TYR A 646 -11.59 -25.38 18.82
C TYR A 646 -12.37 -26.70 18.65
N GLU A 647 -11.69 -27.82 18.86
CA GLU A 647 -12.27 -29.16 18.95
C GLU A 647 -12.15 -29.67 20.40
N VAL A 648 -13.19 -30.35 20.87
CA VAL A 648 -13.12 -31.13 22.11
C VAL A 648 -13.44 -32.60 21.87
N THR A 649 -12.42 -33.45 22.01
CA THR A 649 -12.59 -34.90 22.04
C THR A 649 -12.83 -35.38 23.48
N LEU A 650 -13.96 -36.04 23.72
CA LEU A 650 -14.27 -36.74 24.96
C LEU A 650 -13.89 -38.21 24.84
N TYR A 651 -13.35 -38.80 25.92
CA TYR A 651 -13.00 -40.21 26.02
C TYR A 651 -13.70 -40.87 27.21
N GLU A 652 -14.25 -42.07 26.98
CA GLU A 652 -14.93 -42.89 28.00
C GLU A 652 -14.01 -43.24 29.18
N HIS A 653 -12.71 -43.47 28.92
CA HIS A 653 -11.76 -43.88 29.96
C HIS A 653 -10.66 -42.85 30.22
N ALA A 654 -9.96 -43.05 31.33
CA ALA A 654 -8.77 -42.29 31.70
C ALA A 654 -7.63 -42.48 30.68
N ASN A 655 -6.73 -41.50 30.62
CA ASN A 655 -5.55 -41.50 29.73
C ASN A 655 -5.89 -41.56 28.22
N PHE A 656 -6.97 -40.91 27.78
CA PHE A 656 -7.33 -40.73 26.37
C PHE A 656 -7.53 -42.08 25.66
N SER A 657 -8.37 -42.94 26.26
CA SER A 657 -8.63 -44.31 25.81
C SER A 657 -10.10 -44.71 26.02
N GLY A 658 -10.49 -45.86 25.49
CA GLY A 658 -11.91 -46.25 25.35
C GLY A 658 -12.49 -45.70 24.06
N ASP A 659 -13.82 -45.72 23.94
CA ASP A 659 -14.50 -45.02 22.84
C ASP A 659 -14.33 -43.49 22.99
N SER A 660 -14.38 -42.76 21.88
CA SER A 660 -14.27 -41.29 21.84
C SER A 660 -15.32 -40.61 20.95
N ILE A 661 -15.63 -39.35 21.24
CA ILE A 661 -16.49 -38.49 20.43
C ILE A 661 -15.99 -37.04 20.44
N SER A 662 -16.09 -36.37 19.29
CA SER A 662 -15.62 -35.00 19.10
C SER A 662 -16.75 -33.99 18.94
N PHE A 663 -16.50 -32.75 19.34
CA PHE A 663 -17.40 -31.61 19.13
C PHE A 663 -16.62 -30.35 18.76
N THR A 664 -17.09 -29.66 17.71
CA THR A 664 -16.55 -28.38 17.21
C THR A 664 -17.48 -27.20 17.51
N SER A 665 -18.60 -27.44 18.20
CA SER A 665 -19.63 -26.41 18.45
C SER A 665 -20.45 -26.67 19.72
N ASN A 666 -21.17 -25.63 20.15
CA ASN A 666 -21.99 -25.60 21.35
C ASN A 666 -23.03 -26.74 21.41
N THR A 667 -22.77 -27.73 22.27
CA THR A 667 -23.54 -28.98 22.36
C THR A 667 -24.35 -29.05 23.66
N SER A 668 -25.66 -28.80 23.54
CA SER A 668 -26.58 -28.77 24.69
C SER A 668 -26.84 -30.13 25.34
N TYR A 669 -26.47 -31.24 24.70
CA TYR A 669 -26.46 -32.60 25.25
C TYR A 669 -25.49 -33.48 24.46
N VAL A 670 -24.50 -34.10 25.13
CA VAL A 670 -23.43 -34.89 24.46
C VAL A 670 -23.87 -36.27 23.96
N GLY A 671 -25.14 -36.64 24.20
CA GLY A 671 -25.74 -37.88 23.69
C GLY A 671 -25.62 -39.08 24.64
N ASN A 672 -26.55 -40.01 24.49
CA ASN A 672 -26.79 -41.13 25.43
C ASN A 672 -25.58 -42.09 25.62
N GLY A 673 -24.53 -42.00 24.79
CA GLY A 673 -23.33 -42.83 24.90
C GLY A 673 -22.16 -42.19 25.66
N PHE A 674 -22.19 -40.87 25.88
CA PHE A 674 -21.12 -40.11 26.56
C PHE A 674 -21.60 -39.29 27.75
N ASP A 675 -22.91 -39.08 27.85
CA ASP A 675 -23.57 -38.42 28.98
C ASP A 675 -23.26 -39.13 30.30
N ASN A 676 -22.51 -38.45 31.17
CA ASN A 676 -21.99 -38.99 32.43
C ASN A 676 -21.01 -40.17 32.29
N GLU A 677 -20.42 -40.43 31.12
CA GLU A 677 -19.41 -41.50 30.92
C GLU A 677 -17.99 -40.97 30.66
N THR A 678 -17.82 -39.65 30.45
CA THR A 678 -16.52 -39.05 30.11
C THR A 678 -15.52 -39.08 31.28
N SER A 679 -14.33 -39.65 31.05
CA SER A 679 -13.24 -39.76 32.04
C SER A 679 -11.92 -39.08 31.64
N SER A 680 -11.74 -38.74 30.37
CA SER A 680 -10.70 -37.79 29.95
C SER A 680 -11.12 -36.99 28.72
N ILE A 681 -10.52 -35.82 28.53
CA ILE A 681 -10.87 -34.84 27.51
C ILE A 681 -9.60 -34.31 26.88
N LYS A 682 -9.54 -34.21 25.56
CA LYS A 682 -8.52 -33.47 24.82
C LYS A 682 -9.20 -32.24 24.20
N VAL A 683 -8.71 -31.06 24.53
CA VAL A 683 -9.13 -29.79 23.93
C VAL A 683 -8.01 -29.37 22.98
N GLU A 684 -8.35 -29.24 21.72
CA GLU A 684 -7.45 -28.89 20.64
C GLU A 684 -7.98 -27.61 19.98
N LYS A 685 -7.08 -26.85 19.36
CA LYS A 685 -7.51 -25.82 18.43
C LYS A 685 -7.91 -26.53 17.14
N LEU A 686 -9.00 -26.12 16.50
CA LEU A 686 -9.23 -26.47 15.09
C LEU A 686 -8.29 -25.59 14.28
N LEU A 687 -7.55 -26.24 13.41
CA LEU A 687 -6.46 -25.67 12.63
C LEU A 687 -6.76 -25.90 11.15
N GLU A 688 -8.01 -25.60 10.80
CA GLU A 688 -8.48 -25.46 9.42
C GLU A 688 -8.21 -23.99 9.09
N VAL A 689 -7.36 -23.79 8.09
CA VAL A 689 -6.89 -22.49 7.63
C VAL A 689 -7.43 -22.40 6.21
N ASP A 690 -8.67 -21.89 6.12
CA ASP A 690 -9.51 -22.05 4.93
C ASP A 690 -9.10 -21.05 3.85
N ASP A 691 -8.21 -21.41 2.93
CA ASP A 691 -7.70 -20.46 1.94
C ASP A 691 -8.75 -20.16 0.84
N VAL A 692 -8.64 -19.00 0.19
CA VAL A 692 -9.50 -18.61 -0.94
C VAL A 692 -8.63 -18.42 -2.17
N LEU A 693 -8.76 -19.35 -3.12
CA LEU A 693 -8.02 -19.35 -4.39
C LEU A 693 -8.99 -19.05 -5.54
N VAL A 694 -8.66 -18.04 -6.33
CA VAL A 694 -9.37 -17.62 -7.54
C VAL A 694 -8.38 -17.64 -8.69
N GLY A 695 -8.53 -18.56 -9.65
CA GLY A 695 -7.68 -18.62 -10.85
C GLY A 695 -7.92 -17.38 -11.71
N GLY A 696 -9.06 -17.35 -12.40
CA GLY A 696 -9.56 -16.16 -13.08
C GLY A 696 -9.88 -16.43 -14.53
N ALA A 697 -8.90 -16.26 -15.41
CA ALA A 697 -9.09 -16.40 -16.85
C ALA A 697 -7.86 -16.96 -17.58
N GLY A 698 -7.74 -18.28 -17.51
CA GLY A 698 -6.97 -19.14 -18.40
C GLY A 698 -7.13 -20.57 -17.90
N ASN A 699 -6.13 -21.44 -18.02
CA ASN A 699 -6.22 -22.83 -17.55
C ASN A 699 -5.45 -22.97 -16.23
N ASP A 700 -6.14 -22.74 -15.11
CA ASP A 700 -5.48 -22.48 -13.83
C ASP A 700 -5.29 -23.76 -13.00
N LEU A 701 -4.23 -23.82 -12.20
CA LEU A 701 -3.98 -24.89 -11.22
C LEU A 701 -4.16 -24.35 -9.80
N LEU A 702 -5.20 -24.81 -9.13
CA LEU A 702 -5.56 -24.41 -7.77
C LEU A 702 -5.33 -25.58 -6.81
N ASP A 703 -4.38 -25.43 -5.89
CA ASP A 703 -4.02 -26.40 -4.86
C ASP A 703 -4.20 -25.80 -3.48
N GLY A 704 -5.35 -26.06 -2.84
CA GLY A 704 -5.67 -25.50 -1.51
C GLY A 704 -4.71 -25.97 -0.40
N GLY A 705 -4.05 -27.12 -0.59
CA GLY A 705 -3.09 -27.64 0.39
C GLY A 705 -3.78 -28.27 1.61
N ASP A 706 -3.72 -27.57 2.74
CA ASP A 706 -3.97 -28.10 4.09
C ASP A 706 -5.07 -27.30 4.85
N GLY A 707 -6.26 -27.11 4.26
CA GLY A 707 -7.36 -26.35 4.88
C GLY A 707 -8.77 -26.93 4.68
N HIS A 708 -9.76 -26.05 4.53
CA HIS A 708 -11.12 -26.32 4.04
C HIS A 708 -11.43 -25.27 2.98
N ASP A 709 -10.78 -25.41 1.83
CA ASP A 709 -10.44 -24.27 0.97
C ASP A 709 -11.54 -23.96 -0.04
N TYR A 710 -11.64 -22.70 -0.47
CA TYR A 710 -12.59 -22.25 -1.49
C TYR A 710 -11.84 -22.04 -2.81
N LEU A 711 -12.07 -22.93 -3.76
CA LEU A 711 -11.37 -22.93 -5.04
C LEU A 711 -12.34 -22.49 -6.16
N THR A 712 -11.97 -21.47 -6.92
CA THR A 712 -12.78 -20.90 -8.01
C THR A 712 -11.91 -20.83 -9.26
N GLY A 713 -12.21 -21.62 -10.29
CA GLY A 713 -11.39 -21.69 -11.51
C GLY A 713 -11.58 -20.45 -12.38
N GLY A 714 -12.83 -20.11 -12.70
CA GLY A 714 -13.17 -19.00 -13.56
C GLY A 714 -13.38 -19.43 -15.02
N THR A 715 -12.52 -18.96 -15.94
CA THR A 715 -12.68 -19.23 -17.38
C THR A 715 -11.48 -19.86 -18.08
N GLY A 716 -11.31 -21.17 -17.88
CA GLY A 716 -10.66 -22.06 -18.84
C GLY A 716 -10.79 -23.51 -18.43
N ALA A 717 -9.77 -24.33 -18.72
CA ALA A 717 -9.74 -25.76 -18.39
C ALA A 717 -8.98 -26.00 -17.06
N ASP A 718 -9.65 -25.73 -15.95
CA ASP A 718 -9.00 -25.55 -14.65
C ASP A 718 -8.76 -26.88 -13.90
N LYS A 719 -7.70 -26.92 -13.08
CA LYS A 719 -7.25 -28.10 -12.33
C LYS A 719 -7.31 -27.86 -10.84
N PHE A 720 -8.23 -28.55 -10.17
CA PHE A 720 -8.42 -28.46 -8.72
C PHE A 720 -7.69 -29.62 -8.02
N VAL A 721 -6.58 -29.33 -7.35
CA VAL A 721 -5.74 -30.31 -6.65
C VAL A 721 -6.23 -30.49 -5.21
N LEU A 722 -6.45 -31.75 -4.80
CA LEU A 722 -6.83 -32.13 -3.45
C LEU A 722 -5.82 -33.16 -2.91
N ARG A 723 -4.99 -32.72 -1.96
CA ARG A 723 -3.92 -33.56 -1.35
C ARG A 723 -4.35 -34.23 -0.06
N ASN A 724 -5.11 -33.54 0.79
CA ASN A 724 -5.36 -34.00 2.15
C ASN A 724 -6.69 -34.76 2.28
N PRO A 725 -6.72 -36.06 2.65
CA PRO A 725 -7.98 -36.77 2.94
C PRO A 725 -8.69 -36.28 4.21
N ASN A 726 -8.10 -35.28 4.90
CA ASN A 726 -8.69 -34.59 6.04
C ASN A 726 -9.15 -33.16 5.74
N SER A 727 -8.86 -32.58 4.57
CA SER A 727 -9.47 -31.31 4.16
C SER A 727 -10.94 -31.52 3.77
N TYR A 728 -11.64 -30.42 3.50
CA TYR A 728 -12.99 -30.42 2.95
C TYR A 728 -13.15 -29.20 2.07
N ASP A 729 -12.79 -29.38 0.80
CA ASP A 729 -12.59 -28.25 -0.09
C ASP A 729 -13.83 -28.03 -0.95
N VAL A 730 -14.09 -26.78 -1.28
CA VAL A 730 -15.30 -26.31 -1.95
C VAL A 730 -14.90 -25.70 -3.28
N ILE A 731 -15.08 -26.47 -4.35
CA ILE A 731 -14.91 -25.97 -5.71
C ILE A 731 -16.22 -25.27 -6.12
N THR A 732 -16.16 -23.99 -6.47
CA THR A 732 -17.34 -23.11 -6.47
C THR A 732 -18.08 -23.03 -7.82
N ASP A 733 -17.41 -23.38 -8.93
CA ASP A 733 -17.86 -23.06 -10.29
C ASP A 733 -17.63 -24.14 -11.38
N PHE A 734 -16.89 -25.21 -11.08
CA PHE A 734 -16.52 -26.35 -11.96
C PHE A 734 -17.39 -26.55 -13.22
N ASN A 735 -16.79 -26.51 -14.41
CA ASN A 735 -17.45 -26.64 -15.70
C ASN A 735 -16.75 -27.61 -16.70
N ALA A 736 -17.23 -28.86 -16.72
CA ALA A 736 -16.80 -29.91 -17.67
C ALA A 736 -16.84 -29.54 -19.17
N SER A 737 -17.49 -28.44 -19.58
CA SER A 737 -17.49 -27.98 -20.98
C SER A 737 -16.36 -27.02 -21.34
N GLN A 738 -15.64 -26.48 -20.37
CA GLN A 738 -14.42 -25.68 -20.59
C GLN A 738 -13.19 -26.59 -20.57
N GLY A 739 -13.12 -27.50 -19.60
CA GLY A 739 -12.17 -28.63 -19.62
C GLY A 739 -11.82 -29.18 -18.24
N ASP A 740 -12.42 -28.64 -17.19
CA ASP A 740 -12.02 -28.76 -15.80
C ASP A 740 -11.82 -30.19 -15.30
N GLU A 741 -10.82 -30.35 -14.44
CA GLU A 741 -10.47 -31.62 -13.81
C GLU A 741 -10.23 -31.47 -12.30
N ILE A 742 -10.51 -32.55 -11.56
CA ILE A 742 -10.23 -32.65 -10.13
C ILE A 742 -9.14 -33.69 -9.93
N TRP A 743 -8.04 -33.27 -9.33
CA TRP A 743 -6.80 -34.01 -9.23
C TRP A 743 -6.62 -34.50 -7.79
N LEU A 744 -6.67 -35.81 -7.58
CA LEU A 744 -6.53 -36.42 -6.26
C LEU A 744 -5.15 -37.05 -6.09
N ASP A 745 -4.48 -36.78 -4.96
CA ASP A 745 -3.27 -37.51 -4.59
C ASP A 745 -3.57 -39.01 -4.41
N ARG A 746 -3.05 -39.81 -5.34
CA ARG A 746 -3.21 -41.27 -5.40
C ARG A 746 -2.67 -41.98 -4.16
N ASP A 747 -1.63 -41.44 -3.53
CA ASP A 747 -0.99 -42.00 -2.35
C ASP A 747 -1.73 -41.60 -1.05
N ALA A 748 -2.33 -40.41 -1.02
CA ALA A 748 -3.19 -39.96 0.07
C ALA A 748 -4.62 -40.56 0.04
N PHE A 749 -5.13 -40.93 -1.14
CA PHE A 749 -6.45 -41.55 -1.36
C PHE A 749 -6.40 -43.04 -1.80
N PRO A 750 -5.70 -43.94 -1.07
CA PRO A 750 -5.42 -45.29 -1.53
C PRO A 750 -6.69 -46.15 -1.68
N GLY A 751 -6.94 -46.59 -2.92
CA GLY A 751 -8.05 -47.47 -3.28
C GLY A 751 -9.30 -46.76 -3.83
N MET A 752 -9.29 -45.43 -3.93
CA MET A 752 -10.40 -44.67 -4.53
C MET A 752 -10.53 -44.84 -6.05
N ALA A 753 -9.44 -45.14 -6.78
CA ALA A 753 -9.46 -45.50 -8.19
C ALA A 753 -10.33 -46.75 -8.53
N SER A 754 -10.84 -47.47 -7.52
CA SER A 754 -11.78 -48.58 -7.66
C SER A 754 -13.23 -48.24 -7.27
N TYR A 755 -13.50 -47.00 -6.84
CA TYR A 755 -14.79 -46.59 -6.28
C TYR A 755 -15.67 -45.93 -7.34
N ASN A 756 -16.97 -46.27 -7.31
CA ASN A 756 -17.93 -45.74 -8.27
C ASN A 756 -18.54 -44.45 -7.69
N ILE A 757 -17.91 -43.30 -7.97
CA ILE A 757 -18.27 -41.99 -7.39
C ILE A 757 -19.51 -41.41 -8.10
N PRO A 758 -20.69 -41.26 -7.46
CA PRO A 758 -21.94 -40.96 -8.16
C PRO A 758 -22.52 -39.55 -7.93
N THR A 759 -21.82 -38.63 -7.26
CA THR A 759 -22.40 -37.39 -6.70
C THR A 759 -21.44 -36.19 -6.69
N GLN A 760 -22.00 -34.97 -6.76
CA GLN A 760 -21.33 -33.65 -6.58
C GLN A 760 -20.67 -33.42 -5.20
N THR A 761 -20.65 -34.45 -4.35
CA THR A 761 -19.96 -34.45 -3.05
C THR A 761 -19.33 -35.81 -2.88
N LEU A 762 -18.06 -35.83 -2.50
CA LEU A 762 -17.35 -37.07 -2.16
C LEU A 762 -17.27 -37.23 -0.64
N SER A 763 -17.39 -38.46 -0.13
CA SER A 763 -17.26 -38.75 1.30
C SER A 763 -16.70 -40.14 1.56
N MET A 764 -15.69 -40.23 2.43
CA MET A 764 -15.01 -41.47 2.82
C MET A 764 -15.14 -41.68 4.33
N GLY A 765 -15.55 -42.87 4.76
CA GLY A 765 -15.72 -43.20 6.18
C GLY A 765 -16.81 -42.41 6.94
N GLY A 766 -17.52 -41.49 6.27
CA GLY A 766 -18.45 -40.53 6.88
C GLY A 766 -17.92 -39.10 6.96
N LYS A 767 -16.64 -38.87 6.64
CA LYS A 767 -16.04 -37.55 6.44
C LYS A 767 -16.22 -37.12 4.98
N LYS A 768 -16.53 -35.85 4.72
CA LYS A 768 -16.52 -35.29 3.36
C LYS A 768 -15.08 -35.05 2.91
N ILE A 769 -14.81 -35.12 1.61
CA ILE A 769 -13.49 -34.82 1.02
C ILE A 769 -13.56 -33.52 0.22
N PHE A 770 -14.58 -33.37 -0.64
CA PHE A 770 -14.87 -32.11 -1.31
C PHE A 770 -16.36 -31.97 -1.58
N ALA A 771 -16.78 -30.74 -1.90
CA ALA A 771 -18.06 -30.44 -2.51
C ALA A 771 -17.86 -29.60 -3.78
N LEU A 772 -18.76 -29.81 -4.75
CA LEU A 772 -18.91 -28.91 -5.88
C LEU A 772 -20.16 -28.05 -5.66
N GLU A 773 -19.98 -26.73 -5.65
CA GLU A 773 -21.07 -25.79 -5.83
C GLU A 773 -21.21 -25.45 -7.32
N ASN A 774 -22.43 -25.12 -7.75
CA ASN A 774 -22.80 -24.70 -9.12
C ASN A 774 -22.40 -25.59 -10.32
N ALA A 775 -21.71 -26.71 -10.10
CA ALA A 775 -21.02 -27.46 -11.14
C ALA A 775 -21.87 -27.87 -12.36
N VAL A 776 -21.28 -27.66 -13.53
CA VAL A 776 -21.86 -27.93 -14.86
C VAL A 776 -21.22 -29.17 -15.46
N GLY A 777 -22.04 -30.12 -15.91
CA GLY A 777 -21.60 -31.28 -16.72
C GLY A 777 -20.79 -32.38 -15.99
N PHE A 778 -20.36 -32.16 -14.74
CA PHE A 778 -19.46 -33.07 -14.01
C PHE A 778 -19.84 -34.56 -14.05
N ASN A 779 -18.85 -35.39 -14.42
CA ASN A 779 -18.87 -36.85 -14.34
C ASN A 779 -17.56 -37.36 -13.73
N ALA A 780 -17.63 -37.99 -12.57
CA ALA A 780 -16.47 -38.41 -11.80
C ALA A 780 -15.59 -39.50 -12.47
N HIS A 781 -16.09 -40.22 -13.49
CA HIS A 781 -15.26 -41.19 -14.24
C HIS A 781 -14.43 -40.55 -15.36
N GLU A 782 -14.76 -39.31 -15.73
CA GLU A 782 -14.11 -38.59 -16.84
C GLU A 782 -13.19 -37.48 -16.29
N HIS A 783 -13.64 -36.79 -15.24
CA HIS A 783 -13.03 -35.55 -14.74
C HIS A 783 -12.29 -35.67 -13.40
N ILE A 784 -12.25 -36.86 -12.76
CA ILE A 784 -11.36 -37.08 -11.61
C ILE A 784 -10.11 -37.84 -12.08
N LYS A 785 -8.93 -37.27 -11.85
CA LYS A 785 -7.63 -37.93 -12.06
C LYS A 785 -7.05 -38.38 -10.72
N PHE A 786 -6.29 -39.49 -10.76
CA PHE A 786 -5.50 -39.97 -9.63
C PHE A 786 -4.02 -39.80 -9.93
N VAL A 787 -3.46 -38.72 -9.41
CA VAL A 787 -2.14 -38.19 -9.73
C VAL A 787 -1.18 -38.56 -8.60
N SER A 788 0.08 -38.89 -8.90
CA SER A 788 1.06 -39.19 -7.83
C SER A 788 1.51 -37.93 -7.10
N ALA A 789 1.91 -38.06 -5.84
CA ALA A 789 2.50 -36.96 -5.08
C ALA A 789 3.68 -36.31 -5.83
N GLU A 790 4.52 -37.09 -6.51
CA GLU A 790 5.67 -36.60 -7.29
C GLU A 790 5.25 -35.70 -8.48
N GLN A 791 4.11 -35.97 -9.13
CA GLN A 791 3.54 -35.10 -10.18
C GLN A 791 2.94 -33.82 -9.60
N LEU A 792 2.20 -33.93 -8.49
CA LEU A 792 1.65 -32.76 -7.80
C LEU A 792 2.78 -31.86 -7.26
N ASP A 793 3.85 -32.46 -6.75
CA ASP A 793 5.04 -31.75 -6.27
C ASP A 793 5.81 -31.08 -7.43
N ALA A 794 5.84 -31.68 -8.63
CA ALA A 794 6.47 -31.09 -9.81
C ALA A 794 5.88 -29.71 -10.16
N HIS A 795 4.55 -29.56 -10.17
CA HIS A 795 3.91 -28.25 -10.36
C HIS A 795 4.15 -27.27 -9.24
N THR A 796 4.39 -27.74 -8.00
CA THR A 796 4.73 -26.87 -6.88
C THR A 796 6.21 -26.44 -6.87
N SER A 797 7.05 -26.99 -7.75
CA SER A 797 8.45 -26.54 -7.88
C SER A 797 8.54 -25.15 -8.55
N LEU A 798 9.50 -24.34 -8.09
CA LEU A 798 9.71 -22.99 -8.60
C LEU A 798 10.49 -23.00 -9.93
N PRO A 799 10.22 -22.05 -10.84
CA PRO A 799 11.03 -21.80 -12.04
C PRO A 799 12.53 -21.75 -11.75
N GLY A 800 13.34 -22.18 -12.72
CA GLY A 800 14.79 -22.34 -12.54
C GLY A 800 15.23 -23.57 -11.73
N THR A 801 14.32 -24.52 -11.43
CA THR A 801 14.68 -25.87 -10.94
C THR A 801 14.80 -26.84 -12.12
N GLU A 802 15.96 -27.47 -12.32
CA GLU A 802 16.14 -28.46 -13.39
C GLU A 802 15.30 -29.72 -13.10
N ARG A 803 14.38 -30.07 -14.00
CA ARG A 803 13.58 -31.31 -13.94
C ARG A 803 13.57 -32.06 -15.26
N ALA A 804 13.07 -33.30 -15.26
CA ALA A 804 12.81 -34.02 -16.50
C ALA A 804 11.58 -33.41 -17.17
N ILE A 805 11.74 -32.91 -18.39
CA ILE A 805 10.70 -32.17 -19.14
C ILE A 805 10.11 -33.01 -20.28
N GLY A 806 10.76 -34.10 -20.66
CA GLY A 806 10.30 -34.97 -21.74
C GLY A 806 11.14 -36.23 -21.91
N GLU A 807 10.71 -37.12 -22.80
CA GLU A 807 11.46 -38.31 -23.21
C GLU A 807 11.25 -38.62 -24.69
N TYR A 808 12.28 -39.14 -25.34
CA TYR A 808 12.27 -39.50 -26.76
C TYR A 808 12.65 -40.96 -26.97
N GLY A 809 12.16 -41.53 -28.07
CA GLY A 809 12.40 -42.94 -28.40
C GLY A 809 12.00 -43.31 -29.83
N THR A 810 12.19 -44.58 -30.18
CA THR A 810 11.84 -45.14 -31.50
C THR A 810 11.03 -46.43 -31.37
N VAL A 811 9.91 -46.50 -32.09
CA VAL A 811 9.06 -47.69 -32.21
C VAL A 811 9.36 -48.40 -33.52
N ASP A 812 9.86 -49.63 -33.44
CA ASP A 812 10.22 -50.47 -34.59
C ASP A 812 9.09 -51.44 -34.97
N ASN A 813 8.83 -51.58 -36.28
CA ASN A 813 7.79 -52.45 -36.84
C ASN A 813 6.36 -52.06 -36.43
N LEU A 814 6.08 -50.75 -36.33
CA LEU A 814 4.72 -50.24 -36.13
C LEU A 814 3.83 -50.60 -37.34
N THR A 815 2.54 -50.83 -37.09
CA THR A 815 1.54 -51.26 -38.09
C THR A 815 0.18 -50.63 -37.78
N HIS A 816 -0.88 -51.05 -38.47
CA HIS A 816 -2.28 -50.69 -38.17
C HIS A 816 -2.79 -51.15 -36.79
N VAL A 817 -2.04 -52.02 -36.09
CA VAL A 817 -2.37 -52.49 -34.75
C VAL A 817 -1.87 -51.50 -33.71
N TRP A 818 -2.77 -50.98 -32.87
CA TRP A 818 -2.43 -50.17 -31.70
C TRP A 818 -1.39 -50.84 -30.81
N GLN A 819 -0.35 -50.08 -30.45
CA GLN A 819 0.68 -50.45 -29.49
C GLN A 819 0.67 -49.42 -28.36
N THR A 820 0.65 -49.87 -27.11
CA THR A 820 0.89 -49.02 -25.95
C THR A 820 2.40 -48.80 -25.81
N ILE A 821 2.79 -47.54 -25.69
CA ILE A 821 4.12 -47.10 -25.26
C ILE A 821 3.99 -46.73 -23.79
N GLU A 822 4.75 -47.42 -22.94
CA GLU A 822 4.93 -47.05 -21.53
C GLU A 822 6.11 -46.09 -21.46
N LEU A 823 6.00 -45.02 -20.68
CA LEU A 823 7.03 -44.02 -20.49
C LEU A 823 7.92 -44.40 -19.30
N ASP A 824 9.19 -43.96 -19.31
CA ASP A 824 10.07 -44.05 -18.14
C ASP A 824 9.79 -42.86 -17.17
N GLY A 825 9.35 -41.72 -17.70
CA GLY A 825 8.84 -40.56 -16.97
C GLY A 825 7.34 -40.60 -16.68
N ASN A 826 6.84 -39.59 -15.95
CA ASN A 826 5.43 -39.43 -15.61
C ASN A 826 5.07 -37.94 -15.67
N TYR A 827 4.39 -37.56 -16.74
CA TYR A 827 4.12 -36.18 -17.17
C TYR A 827 2.73 -35.73 -16.74
N ILE A 828 2.41 -34.44 -16.79
CA ILE A 828 1.08 -33.93 -16.42
C ILE A 828 0.24 -33.66 -17.66
N ASP A 829 0.72 -32.81 -18.55
CA ASP A 829 0.14 -32.43 -19.83
C ASP A 829 1.07 -32.90 -20.97
N PRO A 830 1.25 -34.23 -21.16
CA PRO A 830 2.11 -34.77 -22.20
C PRO A 830 1.65 -34.38 -23.61
N VAL A 831 2.45 -33.55 -24.26
CA VAL A 831 2.43 -33.29 -25.70
C VAL A 831 3.29 -34.34 -26.38
N VAL A 832 2.70 -35.12 -27.29
CA VAL A 832 3.38 -36.25 -27.94
C VAL A 832 3.51 -35.99 -29.44
N ILE A 833 4.74 -35.71 -29.87
CA ILE A 833 5.08 -35.54 -31.28
C ILE A 833 5.69 -36.84 -31.81
N ALA A 834 4.99 -37.49 -32.74
CA ALA A 834 5.48 -38.67 -33.45
C ALA A 834 5.87 -38.32 -34.89
N SER A 835 7.01 -38.79 -35.37
CA SER A 835 7.48 -38.59 -36.76
C SER A 835 6.49 -39.19 -37.77
N ASP A 836 6.42 -38.62 -38.97
CA ASP A 836 5.81 -39.36 -40.07
C ASP A 836 6.64 -40.63 -40.39
N PRO A 837 6.02 -41.75 -40.79
CA PRO A 837 6.68 -43.05 -40.79
C PRO A 837 7.69 -43.23 -41.94
N THR A 838 8.72 -44.02 -41.67
CA THR A 838 9.70 -44.44 -42.70
C THR A 838 9.01 -45.18 -43.84
N PHE A 839 9.50 -45.06 -45.08
CA PHE A 839 8.90 -45.70 -46.25
C PHE A 839 9.24 -47.20 -46.35
N ASN A 840 8.30 -48.07 -45.97
CA ASN A 840 8.37 -49.53 -46.15
C ASN A 840 7.10 -50.12 -46.81
N GLY A 841 6.30 -49.28 -47.44
CA GLY A 841 5.09 -49.62 -48.21
C GLY A 841 4.79 -48.53 -49.23
N SER A 842 3.80 -48.74 -50.11
CA SER A 842 3.33 -47.69 -51.05
C SER A 842 2.03 -47.03 -50.61
N ASP A 843 1.46 -47.51 -49.51
CA ASP A 843 0.15 -47.10 -49.02
C ASP A 843 0.26 -45.74 -48.33
N PHE A 844 -0.67 -44.83 -48.63
CA PHE A 844 -0.68 -43.48 -48.06
C PHE A 844 -1.17 -43.56 -46.61
N SER A 845 -0.31 -43.19 -45.67
CA SER A 845 -0.52 -43.39 -44.24
C SER A 845 0.16 -42.33 -43.38
N GLY A 846 -0.39 -42.11 -42.19
CA GLY A 846 0.15 -41.22 -41.16
C GLY A 846 0.11 -41.87 -39.78
N ILE A 847 0.55 -41.14 -38.75
CA ILE A 847 0.53 -41.61 -37.35
C ILE A 847 -0.72 -41.11 -36.63
N ARG A 848 -1.39 -42.02 -35.93
CA ARG A 848 -2.50 -41.72 -35.03
C ARG A 848 -2.09 -42.03 -33.59
N LEU A 849 -2.33 -41.07 -32.69
CA LEU A 849 -2.18 -41.23 -31.25
C LEU A 849 -3.56 -41.17 -30.57
N ARG A 850 -3.71 -41.86 -29.44
CA ARG A 850 -4.86 -41.75 -28.53
C ARG A 850 -4.44 -42.18 -27.12
N ASN A 851 -5.33 -41.97 -26.15
CA ASN A 851 -5.12 -42.36 -24.75
C ASN A 851 -3.73 -41.90 -24.28
N VAL A 852 -3.45 -40.62 -24.50
CA VAL A 852 -2.21 -39.99 -24.04
C VAL A 852 -2.44 -39.67 -22.56
N ASP A 853 -2.01 -40.60 -21.73
CA ASP A 853 -2.06 -40.55 -20.27
C ASP A 853 -0.67 -40.11 -19.74
N SER A 854 -0.56 -39.86 -18.43
CA SER A 854 0.67 -39.30 -17.82
C SER A 854 1.92 -40.18 -17.98
N ASP A 855 1.76 -41.50 -17.99
CA ASP A 855 2.82 -42.50 -18.02
C ASP A 855 2.78 -43.39 -19.28
N SER A 856 1.87 -43.13 -20.22
CA SER A 856 1.70 -43.98 -21.41
C SER A 856 0.91 -43.32 -22.55
N PHE A 857 1.09 -43.81 -23.78
CA PHE A 857 0.22 -43.47 -24.90
C PHE A 857 0.02 -44.65 -25.87
N GLU A 858 -1.08 -44.67 -26.62
CA GLU A 858 -1.28 -45.64 -27.70
C GLU A 858 -0.98 -45.02 -29.08
N ILE A 859 -0.23 -45.76 -29.91
CA ILE A 859 0.19 -45.36 -31.26
C ILE A 859 -0.13 -46.43 -32.31
N ARG A 860 -0.52 -46.00 -33.51
CA ARG A 860 -0.59 -46.85 -34.72
C ARG A 860 -0.28 -46.07 -36.00
N ILE A 861 0.01 -46.81 -37.07
CA ILE A 861 -0.10 -46.29 -38.44
C ILE A 861 -1.59 -46.35 -38.84
N GLN A 862 -2.11 -45.28 -39.43
CA GLN A 862 -3.44 -45.24 -40.02
C GLN A 862 -3.31 -44.94 -41.53
N GLU A 863 -3.94 -45.77 -42.35
CA GLU A 863 -4.07 -45.54 -43.80
C GLU A 863 -5.23 -44.57 -44.07
N ALA A 864 -5.23 -43.87 -45.20
CA ALA A 864 -6.40 -43.10 -45.62
C ALA A 864 -7.62 -43.98 -45.91
N ASP A 865 -8.82 -43.42 -45.71
CA ASP A 865 -10.09 -44.16 -45.68
C ASP A 865 -10.42 -44.87 -47.00
N TYR A 866 -9.93 -44.36 -48.14
CA TYR A 866 -10.06 -44.99 -49.46
C TYR A 866 -9.23 -46.29 -49.63
N LEU A 867 -8.33 -46.60 -48.69
CA LEU A 867 -7.51 -47.82 -48.67
C LEU A 867 -8.22 -48.95 -47.92
N ASN A 868 -7.52 -49.72 -47.09
CA ASN A 868 -8.11 -50.90 -46.44
C ASN A 868 -7.83 -51.01 -44.92
N ASP A 869 -7.09 -50.07 -44.34
CA ASP A 869 -6.67 -50.00 -42.93
C ASP A 869 -5.90 -51.26 -42.46
N ILE A 870 -5.13 -51.89 -43.36
CA ILE A 870 -4.31 -53.09 -43.08
C ILE A 870 -2.85 -52.85 -43.50
N HIS A 871 -2.23 -51.89 -42.82
CA HIS A 871 -0.80 -51.64 -42.95
C HIS A 871 -0.01 -52.81 -42.35
N THR A 872 0.58 -53.68 -43.19
CA THR A 872 1.21 -54.96 -42.75
C THR A 872 2.72 -55.00 -42.89
N PHE A 873 3.31 -54.02 -43.54
CA PHE A 873 4.75 -53.78 -43.48
C PHE A 873 5.03 -52.96 -42.23
N GLY A 874 5.95 -53.45 -41.39
CA GLY A 874 6.34 -52.74 -40.18
C GLY A 874 7.22 -51.56 -40.54
N GLU A 875 6.87 -50.37 -40.05
CA GLU A 875 7.67 -49.14 -40.27
C GLU A 875 8.29 -48.68 -38.94
N THR A 876 9.34 -47.86 -38.99
CA THR A 876 9.95 -47.26 -37.79
C THR A 876 9.44 -45.84 -37.63
N VAL A 877 9.13 -45.47 -36.38
CA VAL A 877 8.60 -44.15 -36.00
C VAL A 877 9.31 -43.65 -34.75
N SER A 878 9.91 -42.47 -34.83
CA SER A 878 10.42 -41.76 -33.64
C SER A 878 9.30 -41.01 -32.93
N PHE A 879 9.39 -40.86 -31.62
CA PHE A 879 8.51 -39.99 -30.84
C PHE A 879 9.30 -39.15 -29.83
N PHE A 880 8.70 -38.06 -29.39
CA PHE A 880 9.09 -37.24 -28.25
C PHE A 880 7.83 -36.88 -27.48
N VAL A 881 7.82 -37.22 -26.19
CA VAL A 881 6.85 -36.73 -25.20
C VAL A 881 7.51 -35.55 -24.50
N VAL A 882 6.77 -34.46 -24.32
CA VAL A 882 7.22 -33.30 -23.57
C VAL A 882 6.06 -32.73 -22.78
N GLU A 883 6.37 -32.23 -21.59
CA GLU A 883 5.44 -31.50 -20.74
C GLU A 883 5.02 -30.19 -21.45
N ALA A 884 3.73 -29.86 -21.42
CA ALA A 884 3.25 -28.58 -21.94
C ALA A 884 3.83 -27.40 -21.12
N GLY A 885 3.87 -26.21 -21.72
CA GLY A 885 4.46 -25.01 -21.13
C GLY A 885 5.75 -24.57 -21.82
N GLU A 886 6.49 -23.69 -21.15
CA GLU A 886 7.75 -23.12 -21.65
C GLU A 886 8.97 -23.60 -20.86
N TRP A 887 10.06 -23.89 -21.59
CA TRP A 887 11.23 -24.55 -21.04
C TRP A 887 12.53 -23.99 -21.63
N GLU A 888 13.54 -23.79 -20.78
CA GLU A 888 14.91 -23.52 -21.17
C GLU A 888 15.80 -24.75 -20.93
N LEU A 889 16.61 -25.12 -21.92
CA LEU A 889 17.67 -26.12 -21.73
C LEU A 889 18.91 -25.50 -21.08
N ALA A 890 19.83 -26.33 -20.57
CA ALA A 890 21.02 -25.88 -19.85
C ALA A 890 21.98 -24.94 -20.62
N ASP A 891 21.80 -24.80 -21.94
CA ASP A 891 22.55 -23.87 -22.80
C ASP A 891 21.78 -22.61 -23.22
N GLY A 892 20.55 -22.43 -22.73
CA GLY A 892 19.67 -21.31 -23.08
C GLY A 892 18.70 -21.59 -24.23
N THR A 893 18.70 -22.79 -24.82
CA THR A 893 17.78 -23.13 -25.93
C THR A 893 16.33 -23.20 -25.43
N ARG A 894 15.44 -22.40 -26.01
CA ARG A 894 14.02 -22.37 -25.63
C ARG A 894 13.16 -23.40 -26.39
N ILE A 895 12.24 -24.02 -25.65
CA ILE A 895 11.22 -24.96 -26.10
C ILE A 895 9.87 -24.48 -25.56
N ALA A 896 8.83 -24.49 -26.39
CA ALA A 896 7.44 -24.31 -25.97
C ALA A 896 6.57 -25.43 -26.53
N ALA A 897 5.70 -26.00 -25.72
CA ALA A 897 4.80 -27.08 -26.13
C ALA A 897 3.38 -26.83 -25.62
N GLY A 898 2.38 -27.26 -26.40
CA GLY A 898 0.99 -27.10 -26.00
C GLY A 898 0.02 -27.99 -26.77
N LEU A 899 -1.25 -27.90 -26.38
CA LEU A 899 -2.37 -28.60 -26.99
C LEU A 899 -3.34 -27.59 -27.61
N HIS A 900 -3.90 -27.91 -28.77
CA HIS A 900 -4.94 -27.12 -29.43
C HIS A 900 -6.11 -28.02 -29.82
N ARG A 901 -7.36 -27.61 -29.54
CA ARG A 901 -8.56 -28.39 -29.91
C ARG A 901 -9.28 -27.74 -31.09
N THR A 902 -9.62 -28.53 -32.10
CA THR A 902 -10.26 -28.01 -33.31
C THR A 902 -10.97 -29.10 -34.14
N ASP A 903 -12.06 -28.72 -34.81
CA ASP A 903 -12.73 -29.50 -35.87
C ASP A 903 -12.45 -28.93 -37.29
N ASN A 904 -11.55 -27.94 -37.38
CA ASN A 904 -11.31 -27.13 -38.58
C ASN A 904 -10.48 -27.85 -39.65
N LEU A 905 -11.11 -28.14 -40.79
CA LEU A 905 -10.46 -28.68 -41.98
C LEU A 905 -10.07 -27.58 -42.96
N ILE A 906 -8.83 -27.65 -43.48
CA ILE A 906 -8.29 -26.73 -44.47
C ILE A 906 -8.95 -27.00 -45.83
N THR A 907 -10.08 -26.35 -46.10
CA THR A 907 -10.79 -26.42 -47.41
C THR A 907 -10.38 -25.30 -48.38
N ALA A 908 -9.78 -24.23 -47.85
CA ALA A 908 -9.20 -23.12 -48.60
C ALA A 908 -7.94 -22.58 -47.89
N GLN A 909 -7.10 -21.82 -48.60
CA GLN A 909 -5.79 -21.34 -48.09
C GLN A 909 -5.85 -20.50 -46.79
N ASN A 910 -7.03 -20.00 -46.41
CA ASN A 910 -7.21 -19.19 -45.21
C ASN A 910 -7.86 -19.94 -44.05
N ASP A 911 -8.29 -21.19 -44.26
CA ASP A 911 -9.03 -21.99 -43.27
C ASP A 911 -8.04 -22.65 -42.30
N PHE A 912 -7.48 -21.85 -41.39
CA PHE A 912 -6.51 -22.28 -40.38
C PHE A 912 -6.80 -21.55 -39.07
N ASP A 913 -6.52 -22.21 -37.97
CA ASP A 913 -6.47 -21.60 -36.65
C ASP A 913 -5.13 -20.90 -36.44
N THR A 914 -5.09 -19.94 -35.52
CA THR A 914 -3.87 -19.21 -35.15
C THR A 914 -3.47 -19.63 -33.75
N ILE A 915 -2.21 -20.06 -33.60
CA ILE A 915 -1.56 -20.25 -32.31
C ILE A 915 -0.64 -19.04 -32.13
N ASP A 916 -1.02 -18.10 -31.27
CA ASP A 916 -0.18 -16.99 -30.84
C ASP A 916 0.43 -17.36 -29.47
N PHE A 917 1.73 -17.14 -29.29
CA PHE A 917 2.41 -17.56 -28.07
C PHE A 917 1.92 -16.74 -26.87
N THR A 918 1.76 -15.43 -27.02
CA THR A 918 1.33 -14.56 -25.93
C THR A 918 -0.13 -14.79 -25.53
N ASP A 919 -1.03 -15.06 -26.48
CA ASP A 919 -2.42 -15.46 -26.18
C ASP A 919 -2.50 -16.84 -25.46
N ASN A 920 -1.41 -17.63 -25.42
CA ASN A 920 -1.31 -18.89 -24.68
C ASN A 920 -0.43 -18.76 -23.42
N GLY A 921 -0.06 -17.53 -23.00
CA GLY A 921 0.76 -17.28 -21.82
C GLY A 921 2.26 -17.59 -21.99
N LEU A 922 2.74 -17.68 -23.23
CA LEU A 922 4.12 -18.03 -23.56
C LEU A 922 4.86 -16.82 -24.13
N THR A 923 6.16 -16.72 -23.86
CA THR A 923 6.96 -15.57 -24.30
C THR A 923 7.36 -15.68 -25.77
N ASP A 924 7.38 -14.55 -26.50
CA ASP A 924 7.80 -14.51 -27.90
C ASP A 924 9.23 -15.07 -28.10
N PHE A 925 9.44 -15.86 -29.17
CA PHE A 925 10.77 -16.32 -29.57
C PHE A 925 11.57 -15.20 -30.23
N VAL A 926 12.90 -15.20 -30.08
CA VAL A 926 13.80 -14.21 -30.72
C VAL A 926 13.74 -14.29 -32.26
N SER A 927 13.39 -15.46 -32.81
CA SER A 927 13.17 -15.68 -34.24
C SER A 927 12.18 -16.84 -34.46
N ALA A 928 11.68 -17.02 -35.69
CA ALA A 928 10.70 -18.06 -35.98
C ALA A 928 11.23 -19.48 -35.63
N PRO A 929 10.60 -20.20 -34.70
CA PRO A 929 11.06 -21.52 -34.25
C PRO A 929 10.82 -22.61 -35.30
N THR A 930 11.42 -23.77 -35.09
CA THR A 930 11.00 -25.02 -35.74
C THR A 930 9.70 -25.45 -35.09
N VAL A 931 8.63 -25.60 -35.87
CA VAL A 931 7.33 -26.06 -35.37
C VAL A 931 7.01 -27.45 -35.90
N LEU A 932 6.56 -28.33 -35.00
CA LEU A 932 6.06 -29.68 -35.25
C LEU A 932 4.66 -29.83 -34.65
N SER A 933 3.80 -30.64 -35.26
CA SER A 933 2.42 -30.87 -34.78
C SER A 933 1.98 -32.33 -35.00
N GLN A 934 1.16 -32.87 -34.09
CA GLN A 934 0.70 -34.25 -34.13
C GLN A 934 -0.71 -34.38 -33.54
N ILE A 935 -1.56 -35.19 -34.16
CA ILE A 935 -2.93 -35.41 -33.69
C ILE A 935 -2.95 -36.45 -32.57
N GLN A 936 -3.62 -36.10 -31.47
CA GLN A 936 -3.78 -36.85 -30.23
C GLN A 936 -5.29 -36.99 -29.95
N THR A 937 -5.93 -38.04 -30.48
CA THR A 937 -7.39 -38.18 -30.40
C THR A 937 -7.85 -38.52 -28.98
N ASN A 938 -8.87 -37.81 -28.51
CA ASN A 938 -9.39 -37.97 -27.15
C ASN A 938 -10.44 -39.10 -27.07
N GLY A 939 -10.10 -40.20 -26.40
CA GLY A 939 -11.03 -41.23 -25.95
C GLY A 939 -11.22 -42.48 -26.83
N THR A 940 -12.01 -43.42 -26.31
CA THR A 940 -12.21 -44.77 -26.87
C THR A 940 -13.42 -44.92 -27.80
N ASN A 941 -14.21 -43.87 -28.00
CA ASN A 941 -15.35 -43.89 -28.92
C ASN A 941 -14.88 -43.67 -30.36
N GLU A 942 -15.22 -44.59 -31.26
CA GLU A 942 -14.85 -44.61 -32.70
C GLU A 942 -15.57 -43.51 -33.53
N GLY A 943 -15.73 -42.30 -32.99
CA GLY A 943 -16.33 -41.15 -33.69
C GLY A 943 -15.41 -40.52 -34.73
N GLY A 944 -14.10 -40.51 -34.47
CA GLY A 944 -13.06 -40.03 -35.39
C GLY A 944 -12.29 -41.18 -36.05
N SER A 945 -12.98 -42.10 -36.71
CA SER A 945 -12.31 -43.19 -37.45
C SER A 945 -11.63 -42.72 -38.73
N GLN A 946 -11.95 -41.51 -39.20
CA GLN A 946 -11.43 -40.89 -40.41
C GLN A 946 -9.92 -40.63 -40.31
N TRP A 947 -9.21 -40.79 -41.42
CA TRP A 947 -7.82 -40.36 -41.55
C TRP A 947 -7.71 -38.84 -41.65
N VAL A 948 -6.77 -38.27 -40.92
CA VAL A 948 -6.52 -36.83 -40.88
C VAL A 948 -5.03 -36.56 -40.58
N THR A 949 -4.48 -35.49 -41.15
CA THR A 949 -3.12 -34.98 -40.90
C THR A 949 -3.13 -33.48 -40.57
N THR A 950 -2.08 -32.99 -39.91
CA THR A 950 -1.89 -31.56 -39.63
C THR A 950 -1.09 -30.89 -40.74
N ARG A 951 -1.40 -29.63 -41.06
CA ARG A 951 -0.55 -28.76 -41.87
C ARG A 951 -0.30 -27.43 -41.16
N LEU A 952 0.88 -26.85 -41.42
CA LEU A 952 1.34 -25.61 -40.80
C LEU A 952 1.55 -24.51 -41.85
N LYS A 953 1.44 -23.24 -41.45
CA LYS A 953 1.90 -22.09 -42.25
C LYS A 953 2.25 -20.91 -41.35
N GLY A 954 3.01 -19.95 -41.91
CA GLY A 954 3.12 -18.62 -41.33
C GLY A 954 3.91 -18.52 -40.02
N GLN A 955 4.82 -19.47 -39.77
CA GLN A 955 5.67 -19.48 -38.58
C GLN A 955 6.45 -18.16 -38.44
N SER A 956 6.39 -17.59 -37.24
CA SER A 956 6.98 -16.31 -36.87
C SER A 956 7.53 -16.38 -35.44
N SER A 957 8.14 -15.30 -34.96
CA SER A 957 8.55 -15.16 -33.56
C SER A 957 7.39 -15.27 -32.56
N THR A 958 6.18 -14.87 -32.98
CA THR A 958 5.02 -14.69 -32.08
C THR A 958 3.97 -15.78 -32.21
N GLY A 959 4.19 -16.76 -33.09
CA GLY A 959 3.21 -17.81 -33.34
C GLY A 959 3.23 -18.36 -34.76
N PHE A 960 2.23 -19.19 -35.06
CA PHE A 960 2.04 -19.89 -36.33
C PHE A 960 0.55 -20.16 -36.60
N SER A 961 0.21 -20.62 -37.81
CA SER A 961 -1.13 -21.11 -38.11
C SER A 961 -1.13 -22.63 -38.32
N LEU A 962 -2.16 -23.29 -37.79
CA LEU A 962 -2.35 -24.74 -37.74
C LEU A 962 -3.72 -25.10 -38.31
N GLY A 963 -3.84 -26.26 -38.95
CA GLY A 963 -5.12 -26.80 -39.39
C GLY A 963 -5.00 -28.25 -39.82
N MET A 964 -6.15 -28.89 -40.07
CA MET A 964 -6.21 -30.32 -40.41
C MET A 964 -6.59 -30.55 -41.88
N GLN A 965 -6.25 -31.72 -42.42
CA GLN A 965 -6.73 -32.20 -43.71
C GLN A 965 -7.05 -33.68 -43.66
N GLU A 966 -8.22 -34.05 -44.17
CA GLU A 966 -8.57 -35.43 -44.52
C GLU A 966 -8.03 -35.80 -45.92
N GLU A 967 -8.38 -36.99 -46.43
CA GLU A 967 -8.21 -37.31 -47.84
C GLU A 967 -8.98 -36.35 -48.78
N ASP A 968 -8.47 -36.09 -49.98
CA ASP A 968 -8.99 -35.08 -50.92
C ASP A 968 -10.45 -35.34 -51.31
N SER A 969 -10.89 -36.61 -51.31
CA SER A 969 -12.27 -36.99 -51.61
C SER A 969 -13.26 -36.67 -50.47
N LEU A 970 -12.80 -36.50 -49.23
CA LEU A 970 -13.61 -36.28 -48.04
C LEU A 970 -13.42 -34.93 -47.35
N ASN A 971 -12.28 -34.24 -47.57
CA ASN A 971 -11.89 -32.94 -46.98
C ASN A 971 -12.87 -31.79 -47.28
N THR A 972 -14.07 -31.86 -46.69
CA THR A 972 -15.28 -31.12 -47.11
C THR A 972 -15.94 -30.35 -45.97
N GLY A 973 -15.20 -30.12 -44.89
CA GLY A 973 -15.52 -29.12 -43.86
C GLY A 973 -16.47 -29.58 -42.74
N ASN A 974 -16.53 -30.87 -42.43
CA ASN A 974 -17.10 -31.36 -41.16
C ASN A 974 -16.25 -32.53 -40.66
N HIS A 975 -15.37 -32.28 -39.69
CA HIS A 975 -14.69 -33.33 -38.92
C HIS A 975 -15.31 -33.44 -37.52
N VAL A 976 -14.85 -34.39 -36.71
CA VAL A 976 -15.03 -34.30 -35.25
C VAL A 976 -13.93 -33.42 -34.65
N GLU A 977 -14.13 -32.87 -33.45
CA GLU A 977 -13.06 -32.17 -32.74
C GLU A 977 -11.91 -33.15 -32.41
N GLU A 978 -10.69 -32.72 -32.68
CA GLU A 978 -9.45 -33.42 -32.35
C GLU A 978 -8.58 -32.54 -31.44
N THR A 979 -7.79 -33.16 -30.56
CA THR A 979 -6.69 -32.46 -29.91
C THR A 979 -5.43 -32.62 -30.77
N ILE A 980 -4.72 -31.52 -30.98
CA ILE A 980 -3.44 -31.47 -31.70
C ILE A 980 -2.37 -31.02 -30.71
N GLY A 981 -1.40 -31.88 -30.45
CA GLY A 981 -0.16 -31.47 -29.78
C GLY A 981 0.74 -30.70 -30.72
N TRP A 982 1.34 -29.62 -30.26
CA TRP A 982 2.29 -28.82 -31.00
C TRP A 982 3.55 -28.53 -30.18
N LEU A 983 4.67 -28.41 -30.87
CA LEU A 983 5.99 -28.17 -30.30
C LEU A 983 6.71 -27.10 -31.12
N ALA A 984 7.17 -26.05 -30.46
CA ALA A 984 8.04 -25.01 -31.00
C ALA A 984 9.41 -25.07 -30.30
N ILE A 985 10.49 -25.05 -31.06
CA ILE A 985 11.87 -25.03 -30.53
C ILE A 985 12.74 -24.09 -31.34
N GLU A 986 13.66 -23.37 -30.71
CA GLU A 986 14.62 -22.52 -31.42
C GLU A 986 15.40 -23.29 -32.50
N GLN A 987 15.63 -22.64 -33.65
CA GLN A 987 16.36 -23.27 -34.75
C GLN A 987 17.85 -23.22 -34.47
N GLY A 988 18.48 -24.39 -34.32
CA GLY A 988 19.88 -24.46 -33.96
C GLY A 988 20.28 -25.80 -33.37
N VAL A 989 21.49 -25.81 -32.81
CA VAL A 989 22.13 -26.94 -32.15
C VAL A 989 22.14 -26.64 -30.65
N SER A 990 21.57 -27.53 -29.84
CA SER A 990 21.63 -27.45 -28.38
C SER A 990 22.61 -28.47 -27.81
N HIS A 991 23.28 -28.09 -26.73
CA HIS A 991 24.27 -28.88 -26.01
C HIS A 991 23.83 -29.13 -24.57
N ASP A 992 24.31 -30.22 -23.98
CA ASP A 992 24.13 -30.48 -22.55
C ASP A 992 25.09 -29.63 -21.69
N ALA A 993 24.98 -29.77 -20.36
CA ALA A 993 25.79 -29.03 -19.40
C ALA A 993 27.30 -29.37 -19.44
N ASP A 994 27.70 -30.51 -20.01
CA ASP A 994 29.11 -30.88 -20.24
C ASP A 994 29.62 -30.35 -21.60
N GLY A 995 28.71 -29.89 -22.47
CA GLY A 995 28.99 -29.31 -23.78
C GLY A 995 28.97 -30.31 -24.93
N ASP A 996 28.40 -31.50 -24.72
CA ASP A 996 28.19 -32.50 -25.78
C ASP A 996 26.86 -32.23 -26.51
N LEU A 997 26.77 -32.62 -27.78
CA LEU A 997 25.59 -32.39 -28.63
C LEU A 997 24.36 -33.12 -28.08
N LEU A 998 23.33 -32.37 -27.68
CA LEU A 998 22.09 -32.91 -27.11
C LEU A 998 21.02 -33.12 -28.19
N LEU A 999 20.67 -32.05 -28.93
CA LEU A 999 19.67 -32.08 -29.99
C LEU A 999 19.91 -31.02 -31.07
N GLN A 1000 19.19 -31.14 -32.18
CA GLN A 1000 19.11 -30.11 -33.21
C GLN A 1000 17.68 -29.94 -33.74
N GLY A 1001 17.15 -28.72 -33.66
CA GLY A 1001 15.92 -28.30 -34.35
C GLY A 1001 16.24 -27.58 -35.66
N GLY A 1002 15.44 -27.80 -36.71
CA GLY A 1002 15.55 -27.01 -37.93
C GLY A 1002 14.36 -27.11 -38.89
N THR A 1003 14.14 -26.04 -39.65
CA THR A 1003 13.18 -26.02 -40.76
C THR A 1003 13.90 -25.75 -42.09
N THR A 1004 13.66 -26.59 -43.10
CA THR A 1004 14.28 -26.42 -44.43
C THR A 1004 13.69 -25.22 -45.17
N GLY A 1005 14.38 -24.79 -46.23
CA GLY A 1005 13.70 -24.03 -47.29
C GLY A 1005 12.61 -24.87 -47.95
N ALA A 1006 11.79 -24.24 -48.79
CA ALA A 1006 10.83 -24.96 -49.61
C ALA A 1006 11.55 -25.73 -50.73
N SER A 1007 11.90 -26.97 -50.46
CA SER A 1007 12.84 -27.78 -51.25
C SER A 1007 12.48 -29.25 -51.40
N VAL A 1008 11.45 -29.76 -50.71
CA VAL A 1008 11.07 -31.18 -50.77
C VAL A 1008 9.74 -31.31 -51.51
N ASP A 1009 9.69 -32.16 -52.53
CA ASP A 1009 8.49 -32.50 -53.30
C ASP A 1009 8.33 -34.03 -53.38
N GLU A 1010 7.68 -34.57 -54.42
CA GLU A 1010 7.50 -36.02 -54.59
C GLU A 1010 8.79 -36.82 -54.84
N ASN A 1011 9.93 -36.14 -55.00
CA ASN A 1011 11.23 -36.73 -55.22
C ASN A 1011 12.03 -36.81 -53.91
N TRP A 1012 12.86 -37.85 -53.77
CA TRP A 1012 13.78 -38.01 -52.64
C TRP A 1012 14.82 -36.88 -52.61
N GLU A 1013 14.80 -36.11 -51.53
CA GLU A 1013 15.72 -34.99 -51.27
C GLU A 1013 16.50 -35.20 -49.97
N THR A 1014 17.81 -34.91 -50.02
CA THR A 1014 18.73 -35.09 -48.90
C THR A 1014 18.77 -33.85 -48.00
N ILE A 1015 18.33 -34.01 -46.76
CA ILE A 1015 18.38 -32.98 -45.72
C ILE A 1015 19.61 -33.26 -44.85
N SER A 1016 20.50 -32.27 -44.73
CA SER A 1016 21.70 -32.35 -43.89
C SER A 1016 21.47 -31.69 -42.54
N PHE A 1017 22.01 -32.28 -41.48
CA PHE A 1017 22.10 -31.63 -40.17
C PHE A 1017 23.14 -30.49 -40.20
N GLY A 1018 23.00 -29.53 -39.29
CA GLY A 1018 23.92 -28.41 -39.13
C GLY A 1018 25.24 -28.84 -38.46
N GLU A 1019 25.14 -29.75 -37.49
CA GLU A 1019 26.24 -30.47 -36.89
C GLU A 1019 26.02 -31.99 -37.00
N GLY A 1020 27.08 -32.80 -36.89
CA GLY A 1020 26.99 -34.25 -37.01
C GLY A 1020 26.90 -34.93 -35.65
N PHE A 1021 25.91 -35.81 -35.47
CA PHE A 1021 25.73 -36.62 -34.26
C PHE A 1021 26.82 -37.70 -34.08
N ASP A 1022 27.07 -38.12 -32.84
CA ASP A 1022 28.02 -39.21 -32.55
C ASP A 1022 27.46 -40.60 -32.92
N VAL A 1023 26.14 -40.74 -32.82
CA VAL A 1023 25.37 -41.94 -33.17
C VAL A 1023 24.19 -41.56 -34.06
N THR A 1024 23.52 -42.54 -34.68
CA THR A 1024 22.30 -42.27 -35.44
C THR A 1024 21.27 -41.61 -34.51
N PRO A 1025 20.72 -40.43 -34.84
CA PRO A 1025 19.81 -39.72 -33.95
C PRO A 1025 18.39 -40.28 -34.01
N THR A 1026 17.64 -40.12 -32.92
CA THR A 1026 16.17 -40.20 -32.94
C THR A 1026 15.65 -38.98 -33.69
N LEU A 1027 15.23 -39.20 -34.94
CA LEU A 1027 14.77 -38.16 -35.85
C LEU A 1027 13.25 -38.10 -35.91
N ILE A 1028 12.69 -36.94 -35.60
CA ILE A 1028 11.30 -36.57 -35.86
C ILE A 1028 11.28 -35.58 -37.02
N ALA A 1029 10.51 -35.85 -38.07
CA ALA A 1029 10.35 -34.92 -39.18
C ALA A 1029 8.90 -34.92 -39.70
N LYS A 1030 8.43 -33.74 -40.09
CA LYS A 1030 7.08 -33.48 -40.65
C LYS A 1030 7.10 -32.35 -41.67
N LEU A 1031 6.01 -32.19 -42.41
CA LEU A 1031 5.77 -31.05 -43.29
C LEU A 1031 5.63 -29.76 -42.47
N GLY A 1032 6.60 -28.85 -42.64
CA GLY A 1032 6.63 -27.54 -42.00
C GLY A 1032 5.94 -26.43 -42.80
N SER A 1033 5.24 -26.74 -43.89
CA SER A 1033 4.46 -25.76 -44.67
C SER A 1033 3.19 -26.34 -45.26
N THR A 1034 2.37 -25.44 -45.82
CA THR A 1034 1.26 -25.79 -46.72
C THR A 1034 1.45 -25.05 -48.04
N ARG A 1035 1.77 -25.79 -49.10
CA ARG A 1035 2.01 -25.25 -50.46
C ARG A 1035 1.22 -26.04 -51.50
N GLY A 1036 -0.09 -25.90 -51.40
CA GLY A 1036 -1.09 -26.64 -52.17
C GLY A 1036 -2.39 -26.60 -51.39
N LEU A 1037 -3.41 -27.30 -51.87
CA LEU A 1037 -4.52 -27.73 -51.02
C LEU A 1037 -4.62 -29.26 -50.98
N ASP A 1038 -3.87 -29.94 -51.84
CA ASP A 1038 -3.80 -31.39 -51.94
C ASP A 1038 -3.22 -31.95 -50.62
N PRO A 1039 -3.92 -32.90 -49.95
CA PRO A 1039 -3.44 -33.51 -48.72
C PRO A 1039 -2.17 -34.31 -48.93
N SER A 1040 -1.22 -34.16 -48.02
CA SER A 1040 0.08 -34.82 -48.13
C SER A 1040 0.73 -35.08 -46.77
N VAL A 1041 1.69 -36.01 -46.77
CA VAL A 1041 2.51 -36.41 -45.60
C VAL A 1041 3.97 -36.50 -46.00
N LEU A 1042 4.89 -36.41 -45.03
CA LEU A 1042 6.30 -36.66 -45.27
C LEU A 1042 6.60 -38.16 -45.20
N ARG A 1043 7.51 -38.67 -46.01
CA ARG A 1043 8.04 -40.05 -45.92
C ARG A 1043 9.56 -40.04 -45.84
N LEU A 1044 10.13 -40.85 -44.94
CA LEU A 1044 11.57 -40.91 -44.65
C LEU A 1044 12.20 -42.21 -45.16
N ASP A 1045 13.41 -42.20 -45.73
CA ASP A 1045 14.15 -43.44 -46.02
C ASP A 1045 14.89 -43.89 -44.76
N SER A 1046 14.43 -44.98 -44.12
CA SER A 1046 15.09 -45.56 -42.94
C SER A 1046 16.54 -45.98 -43.18
N GLY A 1047 16.94 -46.25 -44.43
CA GLY A 1047 18.31 -46.53 -44.82
C GLY A 1047 19.22 -45.31 -44.95
N SER A 1048 18.64 -44.11 -44.99
CA SER A 1048 19.34 -42.83 -45.17
C SER A 1048 19.66 -42.11 -43.86
N ILE A 1049 18.87 -42.35 -42.80
CA ILE A 1049 19.02 -41.68 -41.50
C ILE A 1049 20.40 -42.01 -40.93
N SER A 1050 21.24 -40.98 -40.86
CA SER A 1050 22.66 -41.06 -40.56
C SER A 1050 23.06 -40.01 -39.53
N THR A 1051 24.30 -40.06 -39.06
CA THR A 1051 24.85 -39.01 -38.19
C THR A 1051 24.91 -37.62 -38.85
N THR A 1052 24.73 -37.52 -40.17
CA THR A 1052 24.92 -36.26 -40.93
C THR A 1052 23.67 -35.74 -41.64
N GLY A 1053 22.57 -36.49 -41.62
CA GLY A 1053 21.35 -36.14 -42.34
C GLY A 1053 20.48 -37.35 -42.68
N PHE A 1054 19.42 -37.11 -43.44
CA PHE A 1054 18.39 -38.06 -43.85
C PHE A 1054 17.80 -37.67 -45.22
N ASP A 1055 17.22 -38.63 -45.94
CA ASP A 1055 16.48 -38.41 -47.18
C ASP A 1055 14.97 -38.49 -46.92
N ALA A 1056 14.21 -37.58 -47.51
CA ALA A 1056 12.75 -37.51 -47.39
C ALA A 1056 12.07 -37.13 -48.72
N PHE A 1057 10.78 -37.45 -48.86
CA PHE A 1057 9.92 -36.94 -49.95
C PHE A 1057 8.48 -36.70 -49.46
N VAL A 1058 7.73 -35.86 -50.18
CA VAL A 1058 6.30 -35.60 -49.93
C VAL A 1058 5.48 -36.64 -50.67
N GLN A 1059 4.65 -37.39 -49.95
CA GLN A 1059 3.65 -38.28 -50.57
C GLN A 1059 2.30 -37.54 -50.60
N GLU A 1060 1.68 -37.46 -51.77
CA GLU A 1060 0.32 -36.92 -51.93
C GLU A 1060 -0.75 -37.99 -51.72
N ASP A 1061 -1.92 -37.57 -51.24
CA ASP A 1061 -3.15 -38.36 -51.31
C ASP A 1061 -3.55 -38.61 -52.79
N GLN A 1062 -4.23 -39.74 -53.03
CA GLN A 1062 -4.70 -40.12 -54.37
C GLN A 1062 -6.20 -40.45 -54.43
N SER A 1063 -6.96 -40.12 -53.38
CA SER A 1063 -8.38 -40.49 -53.26
C SER A 1063 -9.26 -39.90 -54.38
N LEU A 1064 -9.03 -38.62 -54.75
CA LEU A 1064 -9.78 -37.91 -55.80
C LEU A 1064 -9.07 -37.88 -57.15
N THR A 1065 -7.73 -37.72 -57.17
CA THR A 1065 -6.93 -37.71 -58.41
C THR A 1065 -5.68 -38.60 -58.31
N PRO A 1066 -5.29 -39.35 -59.35
CA PRO A 1066 -4.06 -40.16 -59.33
C PRO A 1066 -2.77 -39.37 -59.63
N GLU A 1067 -2.74 -38.06 -59.37
CA GLU A 1067 -1.49 -37.28 -59.46
C GLU A 1067 -0.57 -37.59 -58.27
N ILE A 1068 0.68 -37.14 -58.36
CA ILE A 1068 1.73 -37.21 -57.33
C ILE A 1068 2.65 -35.96 -57.41
N GLY A 1069 2.17 -34.85 -57.96
CA GLY A 1069 3.01 -33.70 -58.34
C GLY A 1069 2.89 -32.55 -57.35
N HIS A 1070 3.61 -32.63 -56.23
CA HIS A 1070 3.47 -31.65 -55.14
C HIS A 1070 4.34 -30.40 -55.38
N ASN A 1071 3.93 -29.22 -54.88
CA ASN A 1071 4.84 -28.07 -54.87
C ASN A 1071 5.90 -28.27 -53.77
N HIS A 1072 7.11 -27.75 -53.97
CA HIS A 1072 8.16 -27.89 -52.94
C HIS A 1072 7.71 -27.29 -51.60
N GLU A 1073 7.77 -28.10 -50.54
CA GLU A 1073 7.45 -27.78 -49.15
C GLU A 1073 8.72 -27.60 -48.31
N SER A 1074 8.59 -26.97 -47.15
CA SER A 1074 9.60 -27.07 -46.09
C SER A 1074 9.33 -28.28 -45.21
N VAL A 1075 10.39 -28.92 -44.73
CA VAL A 1075 10.37 -29.95 -43.70
C VAL A 1075 10.85 -29.33 -42.40
N SER A 1076 10.08 -29.50 -41.33
CA SER A 1076 10.52 -29.24 -39.96
C SER A 1076 11.02 -30.53 -39.34
N TYR A 1077 12.14 -30.49 -38.63
CA TYR A 1077 12.71 -31.65 -37.95
C TYR A 1077 13.29 -31.32 -36.59
N LEU A 1078 13.27 -32.33 -35.72
CA LEU A 1078 13.94 -32.36 -34.43
C LEU A 1078 14.72 -33.68 -34.33
N ALA A 1079 16.01 -33.61 -34.06
CA ALA A 1079 16.89 -34.78 -33.98
C ALA A 1079 17.63 -34.80 -32.63
N PHE A 1080 17.48 -35.88 -31.87
CA PHE A 1080 18.14 -36.07 -30.57
C PHE A 1080 19.37 -36.99 -30.70
N ASN A 1081 20.42 -36.74 -29.92
CA ASN A 1081 21.60 -37.60 -29.91
C ASN A 1081 21.33 -38.92 -29.17
N GLY A 1082 21.25 -40.03 -29.90
CA GLY A 1082 20.90 -41.35 -29.36
C GLY A 1082 19.54 -41.86 -29.81
N ASN A 1083 19.26 -43.13 -29.49
CA ASN A 1083 18.04 -43.84 -29.91
C ASN A 1083 16.85 -43.66 -28.93
N SER A 1084 17.13 -43.25 -27.69
CA SER A 1084 16.14 -42.98 -26.65
C SER A 1084 16.80 -42.23 -25.49
N GLY A 1085 16.04 -41.41 -24.76
CA GLY A 1085 16.54 -40.72 -23.57
C GLY A 1085 15.52 -39.77 -22.96
N THR A 1086 15.85 -39.25 -21.78
CA THR A 1086 15.11 -38.19 -21.09
C THR A 1086 15.74 -36.84 -21.41
N LEU A 1087 14.92 -35.82 -21.62
CA LEU A 1087 15.33 -34.42 -21.74
C LEU A 1087 15.11 -33.73 -20.39
N THR A 1088 16.10 -32.99 -19.91
CA THR A 1088 15.97 -32.11 -18.73
C THR A 1088 15.98 -30.65 -19.15
N GLY A 1089 15.35 -29.81 -18.34
CA GLY A 1089 15.27 -28.37 -18.56
C GLY A 1089 14.72 -27.65 -17.33
N PHE A 1090 14.70 -26.33 -17.45
CA PHE A 1090 14.16 -25.39 -16.46
C PHE A 1090 12.82 -24.88 -16.99
N GLU A 1091 11.79 -24.90 -16.14
CA GLU A 1091 10.56 -24.15 -16.39
C GLU A 1091 10.88 -22.65 -16.39
N LEU A 1092 10.36 -21.92 -17.38
CA LEU A 1092 10.52 -20.47 -17.57
C LEU A 1092 9.33 -19.72 -16.98
#